data_AF-A0A838RLD0-F1
#
_entry.id   AF-A0A838RLD0-F1
#
_cell.length_a   1.000
_cell.length_b   1.000
_cell.length_c   1.000
_cell.angle_alpha   90.00
_cell.angle_beta   90.00
_cell.angle_gamma   90.00
#
_symmetry.space_group_name_H-M   'P 1'
#
loop_
_entity.id
_entity.type
_entity.pdbx_description
1 polymer ?
#
loop_
_entity_poly.entity_id
_entity_poly.type
_entity_poly.pdbx_seq_one_letter_code
_entity_poly.pdbx_strand_id
1 'polypeptide(L)'
;MKNILVTGGAGFIGANFVIHMIEKYGQTYNLVVFDNLTYAGNLDNLLEVSDETNYAFVRGDICDAEAVEQAITEHNIDTIVNFSAFTHVDRSILDPEECMHANFMGTYRLLEAARRHGNLRLNQVSSVTGDTPLLVRDEETGKISLRAIETLDGEDITRYSVLTMTDDYRVTFQQMRHFIKHPANEVYEITYNGGGRIRATASHSVFIFEEGEIIAKPSSDLKVGDLMVTFVGEVDIERQTHVFNMEDILADYSYQGMDESLIRRQNVVEALTKSPQNITKLQQLLEGSISSATTLNIANQLADDGYLEKTSGGVYSLTTDTLIGAYETSNQIWWDLVRRKLHIERKTIPVTPLLMEIFGLYLAEGHCSHTPAELEQNSRQVTFTIGATEHHALALLRRCAEDEFNIKPYVRERESTFQVSYSSYWVHALFAQFGATAESKHLPYWIWTQPPELIAAFLRGYEGDAAIKGDGRRYFTTVNRELAHNLSWLARMNDINCSFSTRIVQQIKGKVPPNCTVTRKREFYDLQVSSENYRADESGAWRTPMARCIPTQSIVKALNCRQNKGVTVGYKELSGKVKAQALAATFEETPEDLVRLINSSIGVAKIKNIQRIDGTVMVYDVSVPGNEKFFGGNMPALLHNTDEVYGHIHGDHESTEQDPLVPRSPYSASKAGADLLVHAYHITYGLPATITRGANNIGPYQYPEKVVPLFVTNALQGKPLPVYGDGRQMRDYQYVRDHCEGIDLVLHEGAIGETYNIGTGHEMENLRMVEILLDEMGLDRSLIQFVEDRAGHDRRYSMDVSKIKALGWQPRHTCEEAIRKTVRWYLANEWWWRKVRNEVFESYYQKQYGTRKVLRTESK
;
A
#
# COMPACT_ATOMS: atom_id res chain seq x y z
N MET A 1 -20.36 32.23 -29.15
CA MET A 1 -20.50 30.82 -28.77
C MET A 1 -19.58 30.56 -27.59
N LYS A 2 -19.91 29.60 -26.74
CA LYS A 2 -18.99 29.07 -25.73
C LYS A 2 -18.13 27.96 -26.34
N ASN A 3 -16.94 27.72 -25.80
CA ASN A 3 -15.97 26.78 -26.32
C ASN A 3 -15.77 25.64 -25.31
N ILE A 4 -16.24 24.43 -25.65
CA ILE A 4 -16.17 23.25 -24.79
C ILE A 4 -15.05 22.32 -25.27
N LEU A 5 -14.10 22.02 -24.39
CA LEU A 5 -13.12 20.95 -24.58
C LEU A 5 -13.74 19.62 -24.13
N VAL A 6 -13.89 18.66 -25.04
CA VAL A 6 -14.41 17.33 -24.74
C VAL A 6 -13.27 16.33 -24.83
N THR A 7 -12.69 15.97 -23.68
CA THR A 7 -11.58 15.02 -23.64
C THR A 7 -12.11 13.60 -23.79
N GLY A 8 -11.40 12.73 -24.51
CA GLY A 8 -11.89 11.38 -24.82
C GLY A 8 -13.09 11.39 -25.76
N GLY A 9 -13.29 12.51 -26.47
CA GLY A 9 -14.43 12.75 -27.35
C GLY A 9 -14.47 11.87 -28.60
N ALA A 10 -13.40 11.14 -28.95
CA ALA A 10 -13.43 10.10 -29.96
C ALA A 10 -13.66 8.70 -29.35
N GLY A 11 -13.76 8.57 -28.03
CA GLY A 11 -14.19 7.36 -27.33
C GLY A 11 -15.72 7.18 -27.29
N PHE A 12 -16.18 6.05 -26.76
CA PHE A 12 -17.59 5.61 -26.75
C PHE A 12 -18.60 6.66 -26.26
N ILE A 13 -18.52 7.08 -24.98
CA ILE A 13 -19.49 8.03 -24.40
C ILE A 13 -19.20 9.45 -24.91
N GLY A 14 -17.92 9.81 -25.05
CA GLY A 14 -17.48 11.11 -25.54
C GLY A 14 -18.03 11.43 -26.93
N ALA A 15 -17.94 10.51 -27.90
CA ALA A 15 -18.45 10.75 -29.25
C ALA A 15 -19.98 10.89 -29.27
N ASN A 16 -20.71 10.06 -28.52
CA ASN A 16 -22.15 10.18 -28.36
C ASN A 16 -22.57 11.52 -27.73
N PHE A 17 -21.76 12.08 -26.82
CA PHE A 17 -21.97 13.40 -26.23
C PHE A 17 -21.64 14.53 -27.21
N VAL A 18 -20.55 14.43 -27.97
CA VAL A 18 -20.16 15.42 -29.00
C VAL A 18 -21.25 15.54 -30.06
N ILE A 19 -21.72 14.41 -30.60
CA ILE A 19 -22.79 14.40 -31.60
C ILE A 19 -24.08 14.99 -31.00
N HIS A 20 -24.51 14.54 -29.81
CA HIS A 20 -25.67 15.07 -29.11
C HIS A 20 -25.62 16.59 -28.90
N MET A 21 -24.47 17.11 -28.46
CA MET A 21 -24.28 18.55 -28.20
C MET A 21 -24.28 19.37 -29.49
N ILE A 22 -23.80 18.83 -30.62
CA ILE A 22 -23.88 19.49 -31.94
C ILE A 22 -25.31 19.45 -32.48
N GLU A 23 -25.96 18.28 -32.48
CA GLU A 23 -27.36 18.10 -32.88
C GLU A 23 -28.31 19.04 -32.12
N LYS A 24 -28.09 19.22 -30.81
CA LYS A 24 -28.95 20.01 -29.93
C LYS A 24 -28.58 21.50 -29.89
N TYR A 25 -27.30 21.85 -30.03
CA TYR A 25 -26.79 23.20 -29.73
C TYR A 25 -25.71 23.75 -30.69
N GLY A 26 -25.57 23.23 -31.92
CA GLY A 26 -24.49 23.63 -32.85
C GLY A 26 -24.39 25.12 -33.22
N GLN A 27 -25.38 25.95 -32.87
CA GLN A 27 -25.35 27.42 -33.02
C GLN A 27 -24.94 28.17 -31.73
N THR A 28 -24.70 27.45 -30.64
CA THR A 28 -24.44 27.99 -29.28
C THR A 28 -23.03 27.65 -28.79
N TYR A 29 -22.56 26.44 -29.10
CA TYR A 29 -21.28 25.89 -28.64
C TYR A 29 -20.37 25.51 -29.79
N ASN A 30 -19.09 25.87 -29.67
CA ASN A 30 -18.02 25.20 -30.40
C ASN A 30 -17.54 24.02 -29.54
N LEU A 31 -17.37 22.84 -30.14
CA LEU A 31 -16.82 21.67 -29.45
C LEU A 31 -15.43 21.34 -29.99
N VAL A 32 -14.48 21.16 -29.09
CA VAL A 32 -13.10 20.78 -29.38
C VAL A 32 -12.86 19.42 -28.75
N VAL A 33 -12.82 18.37 -29.58
CA VAL A 33 -12.47 17.03 -29.11
C VAL A 33 -10.96 16.97 -28.89
N PHE A 34 -10.55 16.48 -27.72
CA PHE A 34 -9.15 16.29 -27.36
C PHE A 34 -8.91 14.81 -27.01
N ASP A 35 -8.22 14.08 -27.87
CA ASP A 35 -8.13 12.62 -27.79
C ASP A 35 -6.77 12.12 -28.31
N ASN A 36 -6.18 11.13 -27.62
CA ASN A 36 -4.89 10.54 -28.02
C ASN A 36 -5.05 9.44 -29.08
N LEU A 37 -6.28 8.93 -29.29
CA LEU A 37 -6.62 7.79 -30.14
C LEU A 37 -5.90 6.50 -29.69
N THR A 38 -6.04 6.20 -28.40
CA THR A 38 -5.77 4.89 -27.77
C THR A 38 -6.76 3.82 -28.27
N TYR A 39 -6.66 2.57 -27.78
CA TYR A 39 -7.38 1.40 -28.31
C TYR A 39 -8.90 1.58 -28.48
N ALA A 40 -9.55 2.42 -27.66
CA ALA A 40 -10.99 2.67 -27.69
C ALA A 40 -11.39 4.02 -28.34
N GLY A 41 -10.44 4.89 -28.67
CA GLY A 41 -10.67 6.15 -29.36
C GLY A 41 -10.61 5.96 -30.88
N ASN A 42 -11.63 6.39 -31.61
CA ASN A 42 -11.71 6.21 -33.05
C ASN A 42 -12.38 7.41 -33.74
N LEU A 43 -11.70 8.03 -34.72
CA LEU A 43 -12.24 9.13 -35.50
C LEU A 43 -13.46 8.74 -36.35
N ASP A 44 -13.64 7.46 -36.70
CA ASP A 44 -14.87 7.00 -37.35
C ASP A 44 -16.12 7.23 -36.47
N ASN A 45 -15.95 7.42 -35.16
CA ASN A 45 -17.05 7.73 -34.23
C ASN A 45 -17.59 9.15 -34.39
N LEU A 46 -16.87 10.03 -35.09
CA LEU A 46 -17.17 11.46 -35.23
C LEU A 46 -17.47 11.88 -36.68
N LEU A 47 -17.60 10.92 -37.61
CA LEU A 47 -17.92 11.17 -39.03
C LEU A 47 -19.30 11.84 -39.23
N GLU A 48 -20.22 11.70 -38.28
CA GLU A 48 -21.53 12.37 -38.33
C GLU A 48 -21.44 13.89 -38.11
N VAL A 49 -20.29 14.39 -37.61
CA VAL A 49 -20.05 15.80 -37.28
C VAL A 49 -18.72 16.35 -37.79
N SER A 50 -17.95 15.59 -38.58
CA SER A 50 -16.58 15.97 -38.97
C SER A 50 -16.48 17.22 -39.84
N ASP A 51 -17.57 17.53 -40.55
CA ASP A 51 -17.65 18.66 -41.49
C ASP A 51 -18.35 19.89 -40.86
N GLU A 52 -18.76 19.82 -39.59
CA GLU A 52 -19.51 20.89 -38.91
C GLU A 52 -18.60 22.06 -38.51
N THR A 53 -19.02 23.29 -38.83
CA THR A 53 -18.18 24.49 -38.69
C THR A 53 -17.87 24.90 -37.24
N ASN A 54 -18.60 24.34 -36.27
CA ASN A 54 -18.40 24.53 -34.84
C ASN A 54 -17.71 23.32 -34.16
N TYR A 55 -17.22 22.35 -34.93
CA TYR A 55 -16.44 21.20 -34.45
C TYR A 55 -14.94 21.36 -34.76
N ALA A 56 -14.09 20.91 -33.85
CA ALA A 56 -12.66 20.75 -34.07
C ALA A 56 -12.13 19.48 -33.39
N PHE A 57 -11.07 18.90 -33.96
CA PHE A 57 -10.34 17.77 -33.36
C PHE A 57 -8.88 18.15 -33.11
N VAL A 58 -8.43 17.96 -31.88
CA VAL A 58 -7.04 18.11 -31.44
C VAL A 58 -6.55 16.74 -30.97
N ARG A 59 -5.45 16.26 -31.56
CA ARG A 59 -4.81 15.03 -31.07
C ARG A 59 -3.87 15.37 -29.92
N GLY A 60 -4.13 14.84 -28.74
CA GLY A 60 -3.30 15.09 -27.56
C GLY A 60 -3.62 14.14 -26.41
N ASP A 61 -2.67 13.95 -25.51
CA ASP A 61 -2.88 13.18 -24.28
C ASP A 61 -3.20 14.12 -23.12
N ILE A 62 -4.18 13.78 -22.29
CA ILE A 62 -4.55 14.63 -21.14
C ILE A 62 -3.50 14.59 -20.03
N CYS A 63 -2.54 13.67 -20.07
CA CYS A 63 -1.45 13.58 -19.12
C CYS A 63 -0.28 14.53 -19.46
N ASP A 64 -0.21 14.97 -20.72
CA ASP A 64 0.66 16.04 -21.21
C ASP A 64 0.07 17.41 -20.85
N ALA A 65 0.73 18.10 -19.92
CA ALA A 65 0.29 19.40 -19.44
C ALA A 65 0.44 20.51 -20.49
N GLU A 66 1.45 20.43 -21.37
CA GLU A 66 1.72 21.46 -22.38
C GLU A 66 0.69 21.35 -23.51
N ALA A 67 0.38 20.13 -23.96
CA ALA A 67 -0.68 19.89 -24.95
C ALA A 67 -2.07 20.34 -24.47
N VAL A 68 -2.38 20.15 -23.17
CA VAL A 68 -3.64 20.60 -22.55
C VAL A 68 -3.70 22.13 -22.43
N GLU A 69 -2.65 22.79 -21.93
CA GLU A 69 -2.62 24.26 -21.83
C GLU A 69 -2.61 24.93 -23.22
N GLN A 70 -1.95 24.33 -24.22
CA GLN A 70 -1.99 24.77 -25.61
C GLN A 70 -3.42 24.68 -26.18
N ALA A 71 -4.09 23.51 -26.09
CA ALA A 71 -5.43 23.33 -26.63
C ALA A 71 -6.46 24.26 -25.97
N ILE A 72 -6.34 24.50 -24.66
CA ILE A 72 -7.17 25.47 -23.92
C ILE A 72 -6.95 26.90 -24.44
N THR A 73 -5.70 27.27 -24.70
CA THR A 73 -5.31 28.62 -25.15
C THR A 73 -5.73 28.88 -26.61
N GLU A 74 -5.36 27.99 -27.53
CA GLU A 74 -5.60 28.16 -28.97
C GLU A 74 -7.10 28.22 -29.30
N HIS A 75 -7.89 27.34 -28.66
CA HIS A 75 -9.34 27.29 -28.87
C HIS A 75 -10.15 28.17 -27.91
N ASN A 76 -9.50 28.93 -27.03
CA ASN A 76 -10.13 29.85 -26.07
C ASN A 76 -11.23 29.14 -25.23
N ILE A 77 -10.89 27.98 -24.65
CA ILE A 77 -11.82 27.09 -23.93
C ILE A 77 -12.36 27.76 -22.66
N ASP A 78 -13.67 27.68 -22.44
CA ASP A 78 -14.33 28.13 -21.18
C ASP A 78 -14.86 26.97 -20.32
N THR A 79 -15.07 25.80 -20.92
CA THR A 79 -15.68 24.63 -20.30
C THR A 79 -14.95 23.35 -20.71
N ILE A 80 -14.74 22.41 -19.78
CA ILE A 80 -14.16 21.08 -20.00
C ILE A 80 -15.19 20.01 -19.59
N VAL A 81 -15.40 19.00 -20.44
CA VAL A 81 -16.16 17.78 -20.09
C VAL A 81 -15.24 16.58 -20.24
N ASN A 82 -14.93 15.92 -19.13
CA ASN A 82 -13.89 14.90 -19.08
C ASN A 82 -14.44 13.47 -19.24
N PHE A 83 -14.40 12.93 -20.47
CA PHE A 83 -14.68 11.51 -20.73
C PHE A 83 -13.41 10.67 -20.86
N SER A 84 -12.24 11.29 -21.02
CA SER A 84 -10.97 10.57 -21.12
C SER A 84 -10.78 9.62 -19.95
N ALA A 85 -10.71 8.33 -20.29
CA ALA A 85 -10.35 7.28 -19.36
C ALA A 85 -9.84 6.05 -20.09
N PHE A 86 -8.89 5.35 -19.48
CA PHE A 86 -8.74 3.92 -19.67
C PHE A 86 -9.98 3.23 -19.12
N THR A 87 -10.69 2.45 -19.93
CA THR A 87 -12.10 2.11 -19.64
C THR A 87 -12.38 0.70 -19.10
N HIS A 88 -11.41 -0.22 -19.04
CA HIS A 88 -11.73 -1.66 -18.98
C HIS A 88 -11.17 -2.43 -17.78
N VAL A 89 -12.07 -2.93 -16.92
CA VAL A 89 -11.78 -3.78 -15.74
C VAL A 89 -10.79 -4.92 -16.04
N ASP A 90 -11.07 -5.79 -17.01
CA ASP A 90 -10.16 -6.92 -17.26
C ASP A 90 -8.81 -6.45 -17.85
N ARG A 91 -8.75 -5.28 -18.51
CA ARG A 91 -7.45 -4.76 -18.98
C ARG A 91 -6.66 -4.17 -17.84
N SER A 92 -7.29 -3.49 -16.88
CA SER A 92 -6.59 -2.92 -15.72
C SER A 92 -6.07 -3.96 -14.73
N ILE A 93 -6.68 -5.15 -14.72
CA ILE A 93 -6.16 -6.30 -13.96
C ILE A 93 -4.86 -6.82 -14.61
N LEU A 94 -4.67 -6.60 -15.91
CA LEU A 94 -3.46 -6.97 -16.66
C LEU A 94 -2.43 -5.83 -16.75
N ASP A 95 -2.89 -4.57 -16.80
CA ASP A 95 -2.11 -3.34 -16.86
C ASP A 95 -2.81 -2.21 -16.06
N PRO A 96 -2.54 -2.10 -14.75
CA PRO A 96 -3.07 -1.03 -13.92
C PRO A 96 -2.33 0.31 -14.11
N GLU A 97 -1.14 0.32 -14.72
CA GLU A 97 -0.32 1.53 -14.87
C GLU A 97 -0.92 2.50 -15.89
N GLU A 98 -1.21 2.03 -17.11
CA GLU A 98 -1.86 2.85 -18.16
C GLU A 98 -3.17 3.47 -17.61
N CYS A 99 -3.85 2.70 -16.77
CA CYS A 99 -5.10 3.09 -16.15
C CYS A 99 -4.96 4.18 -15.07
N MET A 100 -4.03 4.02 -14.10
CA MET A 100 -3.74 5.04 -13.10
C MET A 100 -3.25 6.34 -13.75
N HIS A 101 -2.43 6.25 -14.79
CA HIS A 101 -1.92 7.41 -15.51
C HIS A 101 -3.06 8.18 -16.20
N ALA A 102 -3.84 7.51 -17.06
CA ALA A 102 -4.92 8.16 -17.82
C ALA A 102 -6.01 8.78 -16.91
N ASN A 103 -6.48 8.05 -15.91
CA ASN A 103 -7.69 8.42 -15.18
C ASN A 103 -7.38 9.39 -14.02
N PHE A 104 -6.32 9.14 -13.24
CA PHE A 104 -5.95 10.00 -12.10
C PHE A 104 -5.09 11.19 -12.54
N MET A 105 -3.90 10.91 -13.12
CA MET A 105 -2.94 11.97 -13.46
C MET A 105 -3.48 12.87 -14.57
N GLY A 106 -4.16 12.31 -15.58
CA GLY A 106 -4.86 13.07 -16.60
C GLY A 106 -5.93 14.02 -16.04
N THR A 107 -6.78 13.54 -15.11
CA THR A 107 -7.76 14.41 -14.44
C THR A 107 -7.08 15.53 -13.65
N TYR A 108 -5.97 15.24 -12.96
CA TYR A 108 -5.18 16.26 -12.27
C TYR A 108 -4.62 17.34 -13.21
N ARG A 109 -4.14 16.98 -14.42
CA ARG A 109 -3.70 17.98 -15.41
C ARG A 109 -4.83 18.89 -15.86
N LEU A 110 -5.99 18.33 -16.18
CA LEU A 110 -7.17 19.09 -16.60
C LEU A 110 -7.64 20.05 -15.49
N LEU A 111 -7.59 19.62 -14.23
CA LEU A 111 -7.87 20.45 -13.06
C LEU A 111 -6.87 21.59 -12.87
N GLU A 112 -5.57 21.33 -13.00
CA GLU A 112 -4.54 22.36 -12.93
C GLU A 112 -4.68 23.39 -14.05
N ALA A 113 -4.90 22.95 -15.30
CA ALA A 113 -5.09 23.86 -16.42
C ALA A 113 -6.39 24.67 -16.28
N ALA A 114 -7.51 24.03 -15.91
CA ALA A 114 -8.77 24.73 -15.64
C ALA A 114 -8.62 25.81 -14.56
N ARG A 115 -7.85 25.53 -13.49
CA ARG A 115 -7.52 26.50 -12.43
C ARG A 115 -6.65 27.66 -12.96
N ARG A 116 -5.59 27.36 -13.71
CA ARG A 116 -4.65 28.35 -14.27
C ARG A 116 -5.31 29.32 -15.26
N HIS A 117 -6.21 28.81 -16.10
CA HIS A 117 -6.92 29.59 -17.12
C HIS A 117 -8.17 30.34 -16.58
N GLY A 118 -8.21 30.64 -15.28
CA GLY A 118 -9.24 31.49 -14.68
C GLY A 118 -10.44 30.74 -14.09
N ASN A 119 -10.21 29.54 -13.57
CA ASN A 119 -11.25 28.64 -13.03
C ASN A 119 -12.34 28.26 -14.05
N LEU A 120 -11.94 27.56 -15.12
CA LEU A 120 -12.84 27.04 -16.15
C LEU A 120 -13.90 26.07 -15.56
N ARG A 121 -15.08 26.00 -16.19
CA ARG A 121 -16.14 25.03 -15.84
C ARG A 121 -15.64 23.62 -16.13
N LEU A 122 -15.74 22.67 -15.20
CA LEU A 122 -15.35 21.27 -15.44
C LEU A 122 -16.46 20.29 -15.05
N ASN A 123 -16.81 19.33 -15.91
CA ASN A 123 -17.63 18.18 -15.52
C ASN A 123 -16.80 16.88 -15.60
N GLN A 124 -16.78 16.13 -14.50
CA GLN A 124 -16.05 14.88 -14.34
C GLN A 124 -16.97 13.65 -14.37
N VAL A 125 -16.44 12.50 -14.78
CA VAL A 125 -17.09 11.19 -14.66
C VAL A 125 -16.16 10.25 -13.84
N SER A 126 -16.38 9.97 -12.53
CA SER A 126 -15.38 9.33 -11.60
C SER A 126 -15.93 8.71 -10.26
N SER A 127 -15.04 8.20 -9.33
CA SER A 127 -15.41 7.09 -8.40
C SER A 127 -14.40 6.41 -7.35
N VAL A 128 -14.56 6.46 -5.98
CA VAL A 128 -13.49 6.36 -4.88
C VAL A 128 -13.47 5.17 -3.81
N THR A 129 -12.87 5.02 -2.56
CA THR A 129 -12.07 5.71 -1.42
C THR A 129 -11.15 4.77 -0.51
N GLY A 130 -10.28 5.28 0.43
CA GLY A 130 -9.25 4.53 1.28
C GLY A 130 -8.98 4.94 2.80
N ASP A 131 -8.06 4.28 3.60
CA ASP A 131 -7.19 4.76 4.79
C ASP A 131 -6.43 3.65 5.64
N THR A 132 -5.10 3.72 5.99
CA THR A 132 -4.44 3.04 7.20
C THR A 132 -2.86 3.00 7.25
N PRO A 133 -2.18 3.00 8.43
CA PRO A 133 -0.69 2.87 8.59
C PRO A 133 -0.07 1.50 8.20
N LEU A 134 1.21 1.48 7.78
CA LEU A 134 1.82 0.43 6.94
C LEU A 134 3.17 -0.10 7.45
N LEU A 135 3.49 -1.38 7.15
CA LEU A 135 4.87 -1.87 7.19
C LEU A 135 5.51 -1.74 5.80
N VAL A 136 6.58 -0.96 5.72
CA VAL A 136 7.20 -0.50 4.47
C VAL A 136 8.63 -1.03 4.35
N ARG A 137 9.00 -1.56 3.18
CA ARG A 137 10.38 -1.86 2.78
C ARG A 137 10.83 -0.84 1.73
N ASP A 138 12.04 -0.31 1.91
CA ASP A 138 12.75 0.51 0.93
C ASP A 138 13.49 -0.42 -0.06
N GLU A 139 13.11 -0.39 -1.33
CA GLU A 139 13.72 -1.25 -2.36
C GLU A 139 15.15 -0.81 -2.74
N GLU A 140 15.52 0.46 -2.52
CA GLU A 140 16.89 0.93 -2.80
C GLU A 140 17.87 0.47 -1.70
N THR A 141 17.43 0.46 -0.43
CA THR A 141 18.33 0.20 0.72
C THR A 141 18.07 -1.11 1.46
N GLY A 142 17.01 -1.85 1.09
CA GLY A 142 16.55 -3.06 1.78
C GLY A 142 15.96 -2.81 3.18
N LYS A 143 15.86 -1.55 3.63
CA LYS A 143 15.46 -1.19 5.00
C LYS A 143 13.96 -1.36 5.19
N ILE A 144 13.57 -2.12 6.21
CA ILE A 144 12.17 -2.28 6.62
C ILE A 144 11.87 -1.38 7.82
N SER A 145 10.70 -0.77 7.85
CA SER A 145 10.20 0.05 8.96
C SER A 145 8.68 0.06 9.03
N LEU A 146 8.11 0.14 10.25
CA LEU A 146 6.68 0.39 10.42
C LEU A 146 6.44 1.90 10.42
N ARG A 147 5.74 2.41 9.40
CA ARG A 147 5.48 3.84 9.21
C ARG A 147 4.00 4.15 9.36
N ALA A 148 3.70 5.29 9.96
CA ALA A 148 2.38 5.88 9.79
C ALA A 148 2.26 6.33 8.33
N ILE A 149 1.15 5.98 7.66
CA ILE A 149 1.00 6.12 6.21
C ILE A 149 1.15 7.58 5.77
N GLU A 150 0.66 8.50 6.60
CA GLU A 150 0.80 9.95 6.46
C GLU A 150 2.25 10.46 6.38
N THR A 151 3.24 9.65 6.80
CA THR A 151 4.67 10.01 6.73
C THR A 151 5.31 9.73 5.37
N LEU A 152 4.63 9.03 4.46
CA LEU A 152 5.07 8.82 3.07
C LEU A 152 4.68 10.00 2.15
N ASP A 153 3.93 10.96 2.69
CA ASP A 153 3.43 12.15 1.98
C ASP A 153 4.57 13.06 1.53
N GLY A 154 4.77 13.16 0.21
CA GLY A 154 5.86 13.92 -0.40
C GLY A 154 7.15 13.12 -0.67
N GLU A 155 7.18 11.82 -0.35
CA GLU A 155 8.26 10.91 -0.75
C GLU A 155 7.94 10.24 -2.10
N ASP A 156 8.96 9.70 -2.78
CA ASP A 156 8.75 8.83 -3.94
C ASP A 156 8.21 7.48 -3.47
N ILE A 157 6.90 7.29 -3.57
CA ILE A 157 6.23 6.05 -3.15
C ILE A 157 6.71 4.81 -3.92
N THR A 158 7.22 4.97 -5.15
CA THR A 158 7.63 3.84 -6.00
C THR A 158 8.95 3.19 -5.53
N ARG A 159 9.73 3.92 -4.73
CA ARG A 159 10.89 3.40 -3.99
C ARG A 159 10.53 2.27 -3.02
N TYR A 160 9.27 2.17 -2.62
CA TYR A 160 8.85 1.39 -1.46
C TYR A 160 7.91 0.23 -1.82
N SER A 161 7.98 -0.86 -1.07
CA SER A 161 7.01 -1.94 -1.07
C SER A 161 6.33 -2.11 0.30
N VAL A 162 5.16 -2.76 0.31
CA VAL A 162 4.40 -3.06 1.53
C VAL A 162 3.91 -4.49 1.54
N LEU A 163 3.55 -4.98 2.73
CA LEU A 163 3.01 -6.33 2.85
C LEU A 163 1.62 -6.45 2.20
N THR A 164 1.47 -7.46 1.34
CA THR A 164 0.22 -7.84 0.68
C THR A 164 -0.09 -9.32 0.92
N MET A 165 -1.23 -9.78 0.40
CA MET A 165 -1.63 -11.19 0.39
C MET A 165 -1.69 -11.70 -1.05
N THR A 166 -1.00 -12.80 -1.37
CA THR A 166 -1.09 -13.50 -2.66
C THR A 166 -2.39 -14.33 -2.78
N ASP A 167 -2.72 -14.78 -3.99
CA ASP A 167 -3.90 -15.62 -4.23
C ASP A 167 -3.80 -17.04 -3.65
N ASP A 168 -2.59 -17.50 -3.27
CA ASP A 168 -2.38 -18.71 -2.45
C ASP A 168 -2.29 -18.41 -0.94
N TYR A 169 -2.72 -17.21 -0.53
CA TYR A 169 -2.85 -16.75 0.86
C TYR A 169 -1.53 -16.63 1.65
N ARG A 170 -0.39 -16.45 0.97
CA ARG A 170 0.88 -16.07 1.62
C ARG A 170 0.93 -14.57 1.85
N VAL A 171 1.86 -14.14 2.70
CA VAL A 171 2.17 -12.72 2.94
C VAL A 171 3.56 -12.41 2.40
N THR A 172 3.65 -11.42 1.53
CA THR A 172 4.89 -11.00 0.84
C THR A 172 4.93 -9.48 0.65
N PHE A 173 6.10 -8.92 0.34
CA PHE A 173 6.26 -7.52 -0.03
C PHE A 173 5.99 -7.29 -1.52
N GLN A 174 5.14 -6.31 -1.84
CA GLN A 174 4.80 -5.90 -3.21
C GLN A 174 5.00 -4.38 -3.35
N GLN A 175 5.69 -3.96 -4.41
CA GLN A 175 6.03 -2.55 -4.68
C GLN A 175 4.77 -1.69 -4.77
N MET A 176 4.79 -0.50 -4.16
CA MET A 176 3.71 0.48 -4.27
C MET A 176 3.85 1.29 -5.56
N ARG A 177 2.72 1.75 -6.12
CA ARG A 177 2.73 2.65 -7.29
C ARG A 177 2.23 4.05 -7.02
N HIS A 178 1.25 4.20 -6.14
CA HIS A 178 0.59 5.47 -5.88
C HIS A 178 0.35 5.67 -4.40
N PHE A 179 0.53 6.92 -3.96
CA PHE A 179 0.15 7.42 -2.65
C PHE A 179 -1.02 8.37 -2.83
N ILE A 180 -2.10 8.16 -2.08
CA ILE A 180 -3.33 8.93 -2.16
C ILE A 180 -3.51 9.66 -0.83
N LYS A 181 -4.02 10.91 -0.87
CA LYS A 181 -4.27 11.75 0.30
C LYS A 181 -5.53 12.57 0.10
N HIS A 182 -6.46 12.51 1.05
CA HIS A 182 -7.75 13.19 1.00
C HIS A 182 -8.31 13.51 2.39
N PRO A 183 -9.18 14.52 2.55
CA PRO A 183 -9.92 14.71 3.79
C PRO A 183 -11.17 13.81 3.84
N ALA A 184 -11.51 13.31 5.03
CA ALA A 184 -12.83 12.73 5.30
C ALA A 184 -13.42 13.32 6.59
N ASN A 185 -14.74 13.46 6.62
CA ASN A 185 -15.47 14.02 7.78
C ASN A 185 -15.95 12.96 8.77
N GLU A 186 -15.72 11.68 8.47
CA GLU A 186 -16.18 10.53 9.24
C GLU A 186 -15.19 9.38 9.08
N VAL A 187 -14.64 8.90 10.20
CA VAL A 187 -13.75 7.73 10.24
C VAL A 187 -14.17 6.75 11.33
N TYR A 188 -14.00 5.46 11.06
CA TYR A 188 -14.34 4.34 11.91
C TYR A 188 -13.06 3.80 12.58
N GLU A 189 -12.95 3.96 13.89
CA GLU A 189 -11.95 3.27 14.70
C GLU A 189 -12.44 1.84 15.01
N ILE A 190 -11.95 0.89 14.23
CA ILE A 190 -12.27 -0.54 14.35
C ILE A 190 -11.20 -1.21 15.19
N THR A 191 -11.61 -1.80 16.31
CA THR A 191 -10.73 -2.54 17.22
C THR A 191 -11.11 -4.01 17.27
N TYR A 192 -10.11 -4.89 17.32
CA TYR A 192 -10.27 -6.32 17.18
C TYR A 192 -9.44 -7.11 18.19
N ASN A 193 -9.81 -8.38 18.37
CA ASN A 193 -9.16 -9.30 19.30
C ASN A 193 -7.64 -9.33 19.09
N GLY A 194 -6.89 -9.27 20.19
CA GLY A 194 -5.44 -9.12 20.17
C GLY A 194 -4.96 -7.66 20.29
N GLY A 195 -5.85 -6.71 20.56
CA GLY A 195 -5.50 -5.29 20.77
C GLY A 195 -5.18 -4.54 19.49
N GLY A 196 -5.52 -5.12 18.35
CA GLY A 196 -5.36 -4.49 17.06
C GLY A 196 -6.44 -3.45 16.80
N ARG A 197 -6.07 -2.46 16.00
CA ARG A 197 -6.85 -1.31 15.62
C ARG A 197 -6.42 -0.84 14.23
N ILE A 198 -7.42 -0.59 13.40
CA ILE A 198 -7.31 0.26 12.22
C ILE A 198 -8.20 1.49 12.41
N ARG A 199 -7.93 2.53 11.63
CA ARG A 199 -8.86 3.63 11.40
C ARG A 199 -9.05 3.71 9.90
N ALA A 200 -10.30 3.84 9.48
CA ALA A 200 -10.56 4.12 8.09
C ALA A 200 -11.84 4.91 7.85
N THR A 201 -12.00 5.45 6.64
CA THR A 201 -13.27 6.05 6.20
C THR A 201 -14.41 5.03 6.30
N ALA A 202 -15.65 5.52 6.46
CA ALA A 202 -16.85 4.68 6.46
C ALA A 202 -16.86 3.66 5.30
N SER A 203 -16.37 4.12 4.16
CA SER A 203 -16.28 3.41 2.89
C SER A 203 -15.14 2.42 2.76
N HIS A 204 -14.02 2.56 3.48
CA HIS A 204 -12.86 1.72 3.21
C HIS A 204 -13.17 0.25 3.50
N SER A 205 -12.94 -0.61 2.51
CA SER A 205 -13.32 -2.01 2.58
C SER A 205 -12.25 -2.81 3.32
N VAL A 206 -12.66 -3.51 4.37
CA VAL A 206 -11.81 -4.35 5.20
C VAL A 206 -12.13 -5.82 4.92
N PHE A 207 -11.11 -6.64 4.67
CA PHE A 207 -11.35 -8.05 4.40
C PHE A 207 -11.71 -8.82 5.68
N ILE A 208 -12.78 -9.62 5.59
CA ILE A 208 -13.26 -10.53 6.62
C ILE A 208 -13.45 -11.94 6.05
N PHE A 209 -13.59 -12.93 6.93
CA PHE A 209 -14.16 -14.22 6.57
C PHE A 209 -15.68 -14.24 6.82
N GLU A 210 -16.45 -14.62 5.80
CA GLU A 210 -17.91 -14.79 5.86
C GLU A 210 -18.32 -16.02 5.02
N GLU A 211 -19.22 -16.86 5.55
CA GLU A 211 -19.64 -18.16 4.97
C GLU A 211 -18.51 -19.12 4.54
N GLY A 212 -17.30 -18.91 5.07
CA GLY A 212 -16.09 -19.68 4.76
C GLY A 212 -15.20 -19.06 3.67
N GLU A 213 -15.62 -17.98 3.01
CA GLU A 213 -14.81 -17.23 2.03
C GLU A 213 -14.16 -15.99 2.65
N ILE A 214 -13.16 -15.44 1.96
CA ILE A 214 -12.64 -14.10 2.21
C ILE A 214 -13.40 -13.10 1.34
N ILE A 215 -14.04 -12.11 1.97
CA ILE A 215 -14.75 -11.02 1.30
C ILE A 215 -14.27 -9.66 1.82
N ALA A 216 -14.35 -8.62 1.00
CA ALA A 216 -14.21 -7.24 1.46
C ALA A 216 -15.57 -6.74 1.97
N LYS A 217 -15.59 -6.04 3.12
CA LYS A 217 -16.81 -5.43 3.69
C LYS A 217 -16.52 -3.97 4.11
N PRO A 218 -17.42 -3.00 3.82
CA PRO A 218 -17.29 -1.61 4.26
C PRO A 218 -16.98 -1.49 5.76
N SER A 219 -16.12 -0.54 6.13
CA SER A 219 -15.86 -0.19 7.54
C SER A 219 -17.13 0.21 8.32
N SER A 220 -18.13 0.76 7.65
CA SER A 220 -19.47 1.04 8.18
C SER A 220 -20.32 -0.20 8.47
N ASP A 221 -20.13 -1.26 7.69
CA ASP A 221 -20.98 -2.46 7.65
C ASP A 221 -20.42 -3.62 8.49
N LEU A 222 -19.14 -3.54 8.85
CA LEU A 222 -18.50 -4.42 9.83
C LEU A 222 -19.33 -4.50 11.10
N LYS A 223 -19.47 -5.72 11.64
CA LYS A 223 -20.20 -5.95 12.90
C LYS A 223 -19.26 -6.44 13.99
N VAL A 224 -19.59 -6.10 15.25
CA VAL A 224 -18.86 -6.62 16.42
C VAL A 224 -19.10 -8.12 16.50
N GLY A 225 -18.11 -8.89 16.04
CA GLY A 225 -18.19 -10.33 15.87
C GLY A 225 -17.67 -10.84 14.52
N ASP A 226 -17.52 -9.98 13.51
CA ASP A 226 -16.99 -10.36 12.21
C ASP A 226 -15.52 -10.82 12.30
N LEU A 227 -15.14 -11.78 11.46
CA LEU A 227 -13.85 -12.47 11.50
C LEU A 227 -12.85 -11.84 10.52
N MET A 228 -12.33 -10.66 10.87
CA MET A 228 -11.41 -9.89 10.03
C MET A 228 -10.14 -10.68 9.65
N VAL A 229 -9.64 -10.51 8.42
CA VAL A 229 -8.39 -11.13 7.95
C VAL A 229 -7.19 -10.45 8.60
N THR A 230 -6.28 -11.26 9.15
CA THR A 230 -4.99 -10.85 9.75
C THR A 230 -3.93 -11.89 9.36
N PHE A 231 -2.69 -11.80 9.88
CA PHE A 231 -1.70 -12.87 9.71
C PHE A 231 -0.89 -13.17 10.99
N VAL A 232 -0.39 -14.41 11.05
CA VAL A 232 0.68 -14.90 11.93
C VAL A 232 1.43 -15.95 11.12
N GLY A 233 2.69 -15.69 10.82
CA GLY A 233 3.50 -16.58 10.01
C GLY A 233 4.80 -15.93 9.56
N GLU A 234 5.65 -16.71 8.90
CA GLU A 234 6.81 -16.15 8.22
C GLU A 234 6.35 -15.35 6.99
N VAL A 235 7.01 -14.21 6.78
CA VAL A 235 6.95 -13.42 5.55
C VAL A 235 8.12 -13.81 4.68
N ASP A 236 7.89 -13.89 3.38
CA ASP A 236 8.93 -14.14 2.37
C ASP A 236 9.85 -12.91 2.23
N ILE A 237 11.00 -12.96 2.91
CA ILE A 237 12.10 -11.99 2.84
C ILE A 237 13.43 -12.71 2.97
N GLU A 238 14.47 -12.19 2.33
CA GLU A 238 15.84 -12.65 2.54
C GLU A 238 16.25 -12.43 4.01
N ARG A 239 16.72 -13.50 4.66
CA ARG A 239 17.15 -13.48 6.06
C ARG A 239 18.66 -13.40 6.14
N GLN A 240 19.18 -12.35 6.76
CA GLN A 240 20.62 -12.10 6.86
C GLN A 240 20.98 -11.73 8.30
N THR A 241 21.86 -12.50 8.93
CA THR A 241 22.48 -12.14 10.21
C THR A 241 23.25 -10.83 10.03
N HIS A 242 22.87 -9.78 10.77
CA HIS A 242 23.54 -8.50 10.66
C HIS A 242 24.99 -8.59 11.16
N VAL A 243 25.87 -7.82 10.52
CA VAL A 243 27.28 -7.70 10.91
C VAL A 243 27.59 -6.23 11.09
N PHE A 244 27.76 -5.82 12.34
CA PHE A 244 28.14 -4.46 12.69
C PHE A 244 29.54 -4.15 12.15
N ASN A 245 29.71 -3.07 11.41
CA ASN A 245 31.01 -2.49 11.11
C ASN A 245 31.31 -1.40 12.15
N MET A 246 32.39 -1.56 12.90
CA MET A 246 32.78 -0.63 13.96
C MET A 246 33.33 0.70 13.42
N GLU A 247 33.70 0.78 12.14
CA GLU A 247 34.02 2.04 11.48
C GLU A 247 32.76 2.91 11.32
N ASP A 248 31.72 2.35 10.70
CA ASP A 248 30.46 3.05 10.42
C ASP A 248 29.74 3.48 11.71
N ILE A 249 29.65 2.57 12.69
CA ILE A 249 29.05 2.86 14.01
C ILE A 249 29.74 4.02 14.72
N LEU A 250 31.08 4.09 14.62
CA LEU A 250 31.82 5.18 15.24
C LEU A 250 31.73 6.47 14.44
N ALA A 251 31.65 6.39 13.10
CA ALA A 251 31.45 7.55 12.23
C ALA A 251 30.12 8.24 12.55
N ASP A 252 28.99 7.53 12.48
CA ASP A 252 27.64 8.06 12.76
C ASP A 252 27.52 8.63 14.19
N TYR A 253 28.20 7.99 15.15
CA TYR A 253 28.22 8.42 16.55
C TYR A 253 29.17 9.63 16.82
N SER A 254 30.00 10.05 15.86
CA SER A 254 31.13 10.97 16.10
C SER A 254 30.90 12.47 15.82
N TYR A 255 29.67 12.99 15.96
CA TYR A 255 29.42 14.44 15.80
C TYR A 255 29.08 15.24 17.07
N GLN A 256 28.87 14.60 18.23
CA GLN A 256 28.45 15.30 19.48
C GLN A 256 29.36 15.09 20.70
N GLY A 257 30.60 14.64 20.53
CA GLY A 257 31.55 14.58 21.64
C GLY A 257 32.72 13.63 21.48
N MET A 258 33.35 13.63 20.30
CA MET A 258 34.74 13.15 20.18
C MET A 258 35.67 14.35 20.37
N ASP A 259 36.83 14.14 20.99
CA ASP A 259 37.86 15.18 21.13
C ASP A 259 38.29 15.70 19.75
N GLU A 260 38.19 17.01 19.50
CA GLU A 260 38.59 17.66 18.25
C GLU A 260 40.02 17.27 17.82
N SER A 261 40.92 16.92 18.75
CA SER A 261 42.29 16.51 18.43
C SER A 261 42.37 15.28 17.51
N LEU A 262 41.36 14.40 17.54
CA LEU A 262 41.19 13.29 16.60
C LEU A 262 40.66 13.78 15.25
N ILE A 263 39.58 14.56 15.27
CA ILE A 263 38.88 15.07 14.08
C ILE A 263 39.80 15.98 13.24
N ARG A 264 40.70 16.74 13.88
CA ARG A 264 41.73 17.57 13.22
C ARG A 264 42.68 16.80 12.29
N ARG A 265 42.71 15.47 12.33
CA ARG A 265 43.43 14.65 11.32
C ARG A 265 42.60 14.33 10.08
N GLN A 266 41.27 14.14 10.18
CA GLN A 266 40.38 14.06 9.01
C GLN A 266 40.41 15.36 8.19
N ASN A 267 40.50 16.52 8.88
CA ASN A 267 40.60 17.83 8.23
C ASN A 267 41.81 18.01 7.29
N VAL A 268 42.81 17.12 7.32
CA VAL A 268 43.91 17.15 6.33
C VAL A 268 43.38 16.87 4.92
N VAL A 269 42.44 15.92 4.76
CA VAL A 269 41.88 15.58 3.45
C VAL A 269 40.95 16.70 2.96
N GLU A 270 40.06 17.21 3.81
CA GLU A 270 39.20 18.35 3.46
C GLU A 270 40.01 19.60 3.07
N ALA A 271 41.11 19.89 3.78
CA ALA A 271 41.97 21.02 3.46
C ALA A 271 42.66 20.89 2.09
N LEU A 272 42.90 19.66 1.62
CA LEU A 272 43.47 19.38 0.30
C LEU A 272 42.40 19.44 -0.81
N THR A 273 41.16 19.02 -0.55
CA THR A 273 40.10 18.90 -1.58
C THR A 273 39.15 20.09 -1.70
N LYS A 274 38.90 20.87 -0.63
CA LYS A 274 37.87 21.95 -0.62
C LYS A 274 38.19 23.21 -1.44
N SER A 275 39.25 23.23 -2.25
CA SER A 275 39.51 24.34 -3.17
C SER A 275 40.24 23.88 -4.43
N PRO A 276 39.76 24.24 -5.64
CA PRO A 276 40.51 24.06 -6.89
C PRO A 276 41.91 24.69 -6.81
N GLN A 277 42.06 25.80 -6.07
CA GLN A 277 43.35 26.49 -5.88
C GLN A 277 44.35 25.66 -5.05
N ASN A 278 43.89 24.74 -4.21
CA ASN A 278 44.75 23.83 -3.48
C ASN A 278 45.20 22.64 -4.35
N ILE A 279 44.31 22.12 -5.22
CA ILE A 279 44.68 21.15 -6.25
C ILE A 279 45.69 21.78 -7.23
N THR A 280 45.45 23.00 -7.70
CA THR A 280 46.40 23.75 -8.54
C THR A 280 47.71 24.05 -7.82
N LYS A 281 47.72 24.30 -6.50
CA LYS A 281 48.97 24.38 -5.72
C LYS A 281 49.72 23.06 -5.65
N LEU A 282 49.01 21.95 -5.55
CA LEU A 282 49.61 20.60 -5.50
C LEU A 282 50.20 20.24 -6.86
N GLN A 283 49.49 20.57 -7.95
CA GLN A 283 50.02 20.52 -9.33
C GLN A 283 51.25 21.43 -9.47
N GLN A 284 51.20 22.70 -9.05
CA GLN A 284 52.36 23.61 -9.10
C GLN A 284 53.55 23.14 -8.24
N LEU A 285 53.33 22.37 -7.17
CA LEU A 285 54.39 21.74 -6.36
C LEU A 285 55.00 20.49 -7.00
N LEU A 286 54.35 19.89 -8.00
CA LEU A 286 54.81 18.71 -8.73
C LEU A 286 55.37 19.07 -10.12
N GLU A 287 54.77 20.05 -10.79
CA GLU A 287 55.21 20.65 -12.06
C GLU A 287 56.36 21.64 -11.86
N GLY A 288 56.42 22.30 -10.68
CA GLY A 288 57.40 23.33 -10.35
C GLY A 288 58.49 22.85 -9.39
N SER A 289 59.64 22.44 -9.95
CA SER A 289 60.97 22.35 -9.30
C SER A 289 60.98 22.04 -7.78
N ILE A 290 60.77 20.77 -7.41
CA ILE A 290 60.76 20.29 -6.02
C ILE A 290 62.07 20.65 -5.30
N SER A 291 62.06 21.69 -4.47
CA SER A 291 63.24 22.28 -3.81
C SER A 291 63.47 21.78 -2.37
N SER A 292 62.75 20.73 -1.96
CA SER A 292 62.73 20.19 -0.59
C SER A 292 62.93 18.68 -0.60
N ALA A 293 63.97 18.21 0.11
CA ALA A 293 64.27 16.77 0.23
C ALA A 293 63.14 15.98 0.94
N THR A 294 62.46 16.59 1.91
CA THR A 294 61.31 15.98 2.58
C THR A 294 60.14 15.76 1.61
N THR A 295 59.89 16.73 0.74
CA THR A 295 58.85 16.64 -0.30
C THR A 295 59.20 15.56 -1.33
N LEU A 296 60.46 15.49 -1.74
CA LEU A 296 60.94 14.46 -2.67
C LEU A 296 60.82 13.05 -2.09
N ASN A 297 61.14 12.86 -0.81
CA ASN A 297 60.98 11.55 -0.15
C ASN A 297 59.52 11.10 -0.06
N ILE A 298 58.59 12.01 0.25
CA ILE A 298 57.15 11.70 0.27
C ILE A 298 56.65 11.34 -1.12
N ALA A 299 57.10 12.03 -2.17
CA ALA A 299 56.75 11.71 -3.56
C ALA A 299 57.35 10.38 -4.05
N ASN A 300 58.58 10.04 -3.65
CA ASN A 300 59.15 8.71 -3.94
C ASN A 300 58.36 7.61 -3.23
N GLN A 301 58.08 7.76 -1.93
CA GLN A 301 57.31 6.79 -1.13
C GLN A 301 55.94 6.51 -1.77
N LEU A 302 55.20 7.56 -2.13
CA LEU A 302 53.91 7.42 -2.81
C LEU A 302 54.02 6.78 -4.19
N ALA A 303 55.13 6.94 -4.91
CA ALA A 303 55.36 6.25 -6.19
C ALA A 303 55.71 4.75 -5.99
N ASP A 304 56.55 4.44 -4.99
CA ASP A 304 56.94 3.06 -4.64
C ASP A 304 55.73 2.25 -4.12
N ASP A 305 54.81 2.90 -3.40
CA ASP A 305 53.54 2.34 -2.94
C ASP A 305 52.44 2.31 -4.05
N GLY A 306 52.75 2.76 -5.28
CA GLY A 306 51.88 2.67 -6.45
C GLY A 306 50.91 3.85 -6.69
N TYR A 307 50.96 4.89 -5.85
CA TYR A 307 50.10 6.08 -5.89
C TYR A 307 50.68 7.29 -6.65
N LEU A 308 51.77 7.17 -7.41
CA LEU A 308 52.24 8.23 -8.33
C LEU A 308 53.00 7.63 -9.52
N GLU A 309 52.64 8.00 -10.74
CA GLU A 309 53.43 7.62 -11.92
C GLU A 309 54.60 8.60 -12.15
N LYS A 310 55.81 8.04 -12.30
CA LYS A 310 57.06 8.80 -12.36
C LYS A 310 57.49 9.00 -13.82
N THR A 311 57.19 10.17 -14.37
CA THR A 311 57.55 10.49 -15.77
C THR A 311 59.07 10.56 -15.95
N SER A 312 59.53 10.36 -17.19
CA SER A 312 60.96 10.40 -17.55
C SER A 312 61.64 11.77 -17.37
N GLY A 313 60.87 12.83 -17.07
CA GLY A 313 61.40 14.15 -16.68
C GLY A 313 61.57 14.34 -15.16
N GLY A 314 61.20 13.37 -14.33
CA GLY A 314 61.23 13.49 -12.87
C GLY A 314 60.01 14.21 -12.26
N VAL A 315 59.00 14.52 -13.08
CA VAL A 315 57.69 15.05 -12.66
C VAL A 315 56.75 13.87 -12.37
N TYR A 316 55.90 14.00 -11.35
CA TYR A 316 54.89 12.99 -11.00
C TYR A 316 53.50 13.43 -11.45
N SER A 317 52.76 12.52 -12.08
CA SER A 317 51.37 12.75 -12.51
C SER A 317 50.37 11.99 -11.63
N LEU A 318 49.28 12.66 -11.28
CA LEU A 318 48.11 12.09 -10.60
C LEU A 318 47.12 11.54 -11.65
N THR A 319 46.63 10.31 -11.48
CA THR A 319 45.44 9.81 -12.20
C THR A 319 44.19 9.97 -11.35
N THR A 320 43.00 9.76 -11.93
CA THR A 320 41.74 9.73 -11.18
C THR A 320 41.75 8.62 -10.13
N ASP A 321 42.28 7.44 -10.48
CA ASP A 321 42.40 6.28 -9.59
C ASP A 321 43.35 6.56 -8.43
N THR A 322 44.39 7.38 -8.65
CA THR A 322 45.29 7.85 -7.57
C THR A 322 44.54 8.59 -6.47
N LEU A 323 43.59 9.46 -6.83
CA LEU A 323 42.81 10.23 -5.85
C LEU A 323 41.88 9.34 -5.02
N ILE A 324 41.38 8.25 -5.62
CA ILE A 324 40.59 7.22 -4.94
C ILE A 324 41.48 6.42 -3.98
N GLY A 325 42.62 5.90 -4.45
CA GLY A 325 43.56 5.14 -3.61
C GLY A 325 44.13 5.95 -2.44
N ALA A 326 44.38 7.25 -2.63
CA ALA A 326 44.79 8.15 -1.55
C ALA A 326 43.69 8.35 -0.48
N TYR A 327 42.42 8.41 -0.90
CA TYR A 327 41.26 8.49 -0.01
C TYR A 327 41.08 7.21 0.81
N GLU A 328 41.09 6.04 0.15
CA GLU A 328 40.99 4.72 0.80
C GLU A 328 42.10 4.50 1.84
N THR A 329 43.34 4.84 1.47
CA THR A 329 44.50 4.75 2.37
C THR A 329 44.35 5.66 3.60
N SER A 330 43.76 6.85 3.42
CA SER A 330 43.53 7.79 4.53
C SER A 330 42.52 7.26 5.56
N ASN A 331 41.45 6.60 5.11
CA ASN A 331 40.46 5.97 5.99
C ASN A 331 41.07 4.77 6.75
N GLN A 332 41.85 3.93 6.07
CA GLN A 332 42.53 2.81 6.74
C GLN A 332 43.50 3.28 7.84
N ILE A 333 44.23 4.39 7.64
CA ILE A 333 45.10 4.99 8.67
C ILE A 333 44.29 5.57 9.84
N TRP A 334 43.16 6.21 9.57
CA TRP A 334 42.23 6.70 10.62
C TRP A 334 41.69 5.54 11.45
N TRP A 335 41.20 4.48 10.80
CA TRP A 335 40.70 3.27 11.45
C TRP A 335 41.77 2.58 12.31
N ASP A 336 42.99 2.45 11.81
CA ASP A 336 44.12 1.90 12.56
C ASP A 336 44.48 2.71 13.82
N LEU A 337 44.27 4.03 13.81
CA LEU A 337 44.46 4.89 14.98
C LEU A 337 43.30 4.74 15.98
N VAL A 338 42.06 4.78 15.49
CA VAL A 338 40.83 4.74 16.31
C VAL A 338 40.70 3.39 17.02
N ARG A 339 40.86 2.27 16.30
CA ARG A 339 40.73 0.93 16.89
C ARG A 339 41.76 0.68 18.01
N ARG A 340 42.98 1.22 17.87
CA ARG A 340 44.04 1.13 18.90
C ARG A 340 43.72 1.99 20.11
N LYS A 341 43.16 3.20 19.93
CA LYS A 341 42.79 4.10 21.05
C LYS A 341 41.54 3.62 21.81
N LEU A 342 40.62 2.93 21.13
CA LEU A 342 39.36 2.43 21.71
C LEU A 342 39.41 0.93 22.09
N HIS A 343 40.56 0.27 21.96
CA HIS A 343 40.75 -1.16 22.24
C HIS A 343 39.77 -2.07 21.47
N ILE A 344 39.55 -1.79 20.20
CA ILE A 344 38.66 -2.57 19.33
C ILE A 344 39.49 -3.62 18.58
N GLU A 345 39.31 -4.89 18.95
CA GLU A 345 40.03 -6.02 18.35
C GLU A 345 39.52 -6.37 16.95
N ARG A 346 38.19 -6.33 16.74
CA ARG A 346 37.52 -6.76 15.51
C ARG A 346 36.91 -5.54 14.80
N LYS A 347 37.19 -5.36 13.51
CA LYS A 347 36.52 -4.32 12.70
C LYS A 347 35.03 -4.62 12.53
N THR A 348 34.67 -5.90 12.47
CA THR A 348 33.30 -6.37 12.32
C THR A 348 32.87 -7.26 13.48
N ILE A 349 31.62 -7.11 13.92
CA ILE A 349 31.01 -7.91 14.99
C ILE A 349 29.70 -8.52 14.44
N PRO A 350 29.63 -9.83 14.17
CA PRO A 350 28.40 -10.49 13.76
C PRO A 350 27.41 -10.53 14.92
N VAL A 351 26.13 -10.37 14.64
CA VAL A 351 25.05 -10.54 15.63
C VAL A 351 24.97 -12.00 16.05
N THR A 352 25.21 -12.27 17.34
CA THR A 352 25.09 -13.60 17.95
C THR A 352 23.76 -13.74 18.71
N PRO A 353 23.31 -14.97 19.04
CA PRO A 353 22.17 -15.16 19.93
C PRO A 353 22.35 -14.50 21.31
N LEU A 354 23.59 -14.43 21.82
CA LEU A 354 23.91 -13.73 23.07
C LEU A 354 23.73 -12.22 22.91
N LEU A 355 24.28 -11.62 21.85
CA LEU A 355 24.10 -10.19 21.58
C LEU A 355 22.63 -9.82 21.40
N MET A 356 21.84 -10.63 20.69
CA MET A 356 20.39 -10.41 20.56
C MET A 356 19.66 -10.42 21.90
N GLU A 357 19.93 -11.42 22.75
CA GLU A 357 19.35 -11.53 24.10
C GLU A 357 19.76 -10.33 24.98
N ILE A 358 20.97 -9.80 24.80
CA ILE A 358 21.45 -8.60 25.50
C ILE A 358 20.84 -7.30 24.92
N PHE A 359 20.60 -7.20 23.61
CA PHE A 359 19.90 -6.07 22.99
C PHE A 359 18.43 -6.01 23.40
N GLY A 360 17.76 -7.16 23.52
CA GLY A 360 16.44 -7.26 24.11
C GLY A 360 16.45 -6.76 25.56
N LEU A 361 17.37 -7.28 26.37
CA LEU A 361 17.52 -6.89 27.79
C LEU A 361 17.88 -5.41 27.95
N TYR A 362 18.60 -4.83 26.99
CA TYR A 362 18.84 -3.39 26.94
C TYR A 362 17.54 -2.61 26.69
N LEU A 363 16.70 -3.05 25.76
CA LEU A 363 15.43 -2.37 25.50
C LEU A 363 14.42 -2.50 26.66
N ALA A 364 14.50 -3.56 27.46
CA ALA A 364 13.84 -3.62 28.76
C ALA A 364 14.55 -2.72 29.79
N GLU A 365 15.59 -3.24 30.45
CA GLU A 365 16.18 -2.70 31.69
C GLU A 365 17.50 -1.91 31.50
N GLY A 366 17.93 -1.71 30.24
CA GLY A 366 19.11 -0.93 29.88
C GLY A 366 18.87 0.58 29.73
N HIS A 367 19.94 1.34 29.89
CA HIS A 367 20.01 2.79 29.71
C HIS A 367 21.40 3.21 29.23
N CYS A 368 21.49 4.25 28.39
CA CYS A 368 22.73 4.88 27.97
C CYS A 368 22.85 6.30 28.53
N SER A 369 24.03 6.66 29.06
CA SER A 369 24.38 8.04 29.45
C SER A 369 24.19 8.99 28.27
N HIS A 370 23.45 10.10 28.44
CA HIS A 370 22.92 10.86 27.30
C HIS A 370 22.82 12.38 27.53
N THR A 371 22.85 12.84 28.77
CA THR A 371 22.88 14.28 29.07
C THR A 371 24.31 14.83 28.97
N PRO A 372 24.50 16.13 28.66
CA PRO A 372 25.84 16.73 28.59
C PRO A 372 26.68 16.49 29.85
N ALA A 373 26.07 16.60 31.04
CA ALA A 373 26.76 16.39 32.32
C ALA A 373 27.24 14.94 32.55
N GLU A 374 26.58 13.93 31.96
CA GLU A 374 27.03 12.52 32.01
C GLU A 374 28.12 12.23 30.97
N LEU A 375 28.14 12.97 29.87
CA LEU A 375 29.11 12.83 28.78
C LEU A 375 30.42 13.60 29.08
N GLU A 376 30.32 14.79 29.67
CA GLU A 376 31.45 15.62 30.13
C GLU A 376 32.32 14.93 31.19
N GLN A 377 31.71 14.08 32.03
CA GLN A 377 32.42 13.31 33.06
C GLN A 377 33.23 12.12 32.50
N ASN A 378 33.39 12.02 31.17
CA ASN A 378 33.97 10.87 30.44
C ASN A 378 33.22 9.54 30.66
N SER A 379 32.11 9.54 31.38
CA SER A 379 31.31 8.37 31.76
C SER A 379 30.32 7.95 30.66
N ARG A 380 30.82 7.70 29.44
CA ARG A 380 30.06 6.97 28.41
C ARG A 380 29.80 5.54 28.90
N GLN A 381 28.61 5.33 29.45
CA GLN A 381 28.22 4.08 30.10
C GLN A 381 26.88 3.55 29.59
N VAL A 382 26.88 2.25 29.29
CA VAL A 382 25.65 1.45 29.14
C VAL A 382 25.38 0.82 30.50
N THR A 383 24.20 1.02 31.07
CA THR A 383 23.85 0.55 32.41
C THR A 383 22.53 -0.19 32.42
N PHE A 384 22.52 -1.39 32.99
CA PHE A 384 21.36 -2.26 33.16
C PHE A 384 20.97 -2.27 34.64
N THR A 385 19.67 -2.23 34.95
CA THR A 385 19.16 -2.30 36.33
C THR A 385 18.19 -3.46 36.48
N ILE A 386 18.71 -4.60 36.93
CA ILE A 386 17.95 -5.86 37.06
C ILE A 386 17.65 -6.16 38.52
N GLY A 387 16.60 -6.95 38.79
CA GLY A 387 16.21 -7.41 40.12
C GLY A 387 17.28 -8.27 40.80
N ALA A 388 17.33 -8.25 42.13
CA ALA A 388 18.27 -9.07 42.90
C ALA A 388 18.07 -10.60 42.72
N THR A 389 16.94 -11.03 42.18
CA THR A 389 16.64 -12.43 41.82
C THR A 389 17.06 -12.82 40.41
N GLU A 390 17.32 -11.85 39.52
CA GLU A 390 17.59 -12.08 38.08
C GLU A 390 19.04 -12.54 37.83
N HIS A 391 19.47 -13.59 38.54
CA HIS A 391 20.83 -14.15 38.44
C HIS A 391 21.17 -14.61 37.02
N HIS A 392 20.17 -15.01 36.22
CA HIS A 392 20.36 -15.34 34.80
C HIS A 392 20.75 -14.12 33.96
N ALA A 393 20.03 -13.00 34.09
CA ALA A 393 20.38 -11.74 33.43
C ALA A 393 21.75 -11.23 33.87
N LEU A 394 22.09 -11.32 35.17
CA LEU A 394 23.41 -10.97 35.68
C LEU A 394 24.53 -11.83 35.06
N ALA A 395 24.28 -13.13 34.84
CA ALA A 395 25.23 -14.03 34.21
C ALA A 395 25.39 -13.74 32.70
N LEU A 396 24.28 -13.49 31.99
CA LEU A 396 24.29 -13.08 30.58
C LEU A 396 25.08 -11.78 30.38
N LEU A 397 24.83 -10.75 31.20
CA LEU A 397 25.53 -9.46 31.13
C LEU A 397 27.04 -9.61 31.37
N ARG A 398 27.45 -10.38 32.39
CA ARG A 398 28.87 -10.67 32.63
C ARG A 398 29.52 -11.39 31.44
N ARG A 399 28.87 -12.44 30.95
CA ARG A 399 29.34 -13.22 29.82
C ARG A 399 29.43 -12.39 28.54
N CYS A 400 28.48 -11.51 28.25
CA CYS A 400 28.53 -10.63 27.09
C CYS A 400 29.69 -9.62 27.17
N ALA A 401 29.93 -9.05 28.35
CA ALA A 401 31.07 -8.17 28.57
C ALA A 401 32.41 -8.88 28.32
N GLU A 402 32.52 -10.15 28.70
CA GLU A 402 33.73 -10.98 28.54
C GLU A 402 33.86 -11.57 27.11
N ASP A 403 32.88 -12.36 26.64
CA ASP A 403 32.89 -13.10 25.36
C ASP A 403 32.87 -12.19 24.11
N GLU A 404 32.02 -11.15 24.11
CA GLU A 404 31.69 -10.36 22.91
C GLU A 404 32.41 -9.01 22.88
N PHE A 405 32.63 -8.41 24.06
CA PHE A 405 33.18 -7.05 24.18
C PHE A 405 34.61 -6.98 24.74
N ASN A 406 35.14 -8.07 25.32
CA ASN A 406 36.43 -8.10 26.04
C ASN A 406 36.64 -6.91 27.03
N ILE A 407 35.60 -6.57 27.79
CA ILE A 407 35.63 -5.54 28.84
C ILE A 407 35.24 -6.12 30.19
N LYS A 408 35.77 -5.54 31.27
CA LYS A 408 35.34 -5.88 32.63
C LYS A 408 34.09 -5.07 33.01
N PRO A 409 32.93 -5.71 33.30
CA PRO A 409 31.74 -5.00 33.73
C PRO A 409 31.88 -4.52 35.17
N TYR A 410 31.38 -3.31 35.46
CA TYR A 410 31.19 -2.86 36.84
C TYR A 410 29.84 -3.36 37.35
N VAL A 411 29.82 -4.05 38.49
CA VAL A 411 28.58 -4.54 39.12
C VAL A 411 28.45 -3.93 40.51
N ARG A 412 27.29 -3.31 40.77
CA ARG A 412 26.94 -2.73 42.06
C ARG A 412 25.62 -3.31 42.55
N GLU A 413 25.68 -4.01 43.67
CA GLU A 413 24.51 -4.53 44.39
C GLU A 413 23.82 -3.42 45.19
N ARG A 414 22.49 -3.55 45.33
CA ARG A 414 21.58 -2.72 46.13
C ARG A 414 20.53 -3.64 46.76
N GLU A 415 19.79 -3.14 47.76
CA GLU A 415 18.84 -3.91 48.58
C GLU A 415 17.82 -4.77 47.80
N SER A 416 17.50 -4.42 46.55
CA SER A 416 16.58 -5.19 45.70
C SER A 416 17.00 -5.31 44.23
N THR A 417 18.18 -4.80 43.83
CA THR A 417 18.63 -4.76 42.42
C THR A 417 20.14 -4.89 42.27
N PHE A 418 20.58 -5.46 41.13
CA PHE A 418 21.93 -5.30 40.61
C PHE A 418 21.95 -4.20 39.54
N GLN A 419 22.90 -3.28 39.65
CA GLN A 419 23.22 -2.31 38.62
C GLN A 419 24.52 -2.76 37.92
N VAL A 420 24.45 -3.04 36.62
CA VAL A 420 25.58 -3.51 35.81
C VAL A 420 25.93 -2.45 34.78
N SER A 421 27.17 -1.96 34.76
CA SER A 421 27.60 -0.87 33.89
C SER A 421 28.82 -1.26 33.04
N TYR A 422 28.70 -1.08 31.73
CA TYR A 422 29.78 -1.18 30.76
C TYR A 422 30.37 0.21 30.50
N SER A 423 31.67 0.39 30.78
CA SER A 423 32.39 1.64 30.55
C SER A 423 33.28 1.52 29.31
N SER A 424 32.70 1.63 28.12
CA SER A 424 33.42 1.64 26.85
C SER A 424 32.72 2.54 25.84
N TYR A 425 33.48 3.39 25.14
CA TYR A 425 32.99 4.31 24.12
C TYR A 425 32.25 3.58 23.00
N TRP A 426 32.85 2.51 22.48
CA TRP A 426 32.32 1.80 21.31
C TRP A 426 31.14 0.89 21.67
N VAL A 427 31.11 0.36 22.89
CA VAL A 427 29.95 -0.37 23.42
C VAL A 427 28.79 0.60 23.66
N HIS A 428 29.04 1.81 24.17
CA HIS A 428 28.00 2.84 24.23
C HIS A 428 27.45 3.20 22.85
N ALA A 429 28.32 3.40 21.85
CA ALA A 429 27.90 3.65 20.46
C ALA A 429 27.05 2.51 19.88
N LEU A 430 27.37 1.25 20.20
CA LEU A 430 26.58 0.09 19.80
C LEU A 430 25.16 0.10 20.40
N PHE A 431 25.02 0.31 21.72
CA PHE A 431 23.70 0.34 22.37
C PHE A 431 22.92 1.65 22.13
N ALA A 432 23.58 2.76 21.81
CA ALA A 432 22.93 4.04 21.50
C ALA A 432 22.00 3.96 20.28
N GLN A 433 22.26 3.04 19.33
CA GLN A 433 21.40 2.75 18.17
C GLN A 433 19.97 2.31 18.55
N PHE A 434 19.77 1.83 19.77
CA PHE A 434 18.46 1.42 20.28
C PHE A 434 17.69 2.54 21.00
N GLY A 435 18.25 3.75 21.08
CA GLY A 435 17.75 4.85 21.90
C GLY A 435 18.22 4.77 23.36
N ALA A 436 18.36 5.93 24.02
CA ALA A 436 18.96 6.02 25.36
C ALA A 436 17.95 5.91 26.51
N THR A 437 16.82 6.63 26.42
CA THR A 437 15.75 6.68 27.44
C THR A 437 14.57 5.78 27.07
N ALA A 438 13.76 5.37 28.05
CA ALA A 438 12.58 4.52 27.82
C ALA A 438 11.58 5.09 26.80
N GLU A 439 11.46 6.42 26.71
CA GLU A 439 10.70 7.12 25.68
C GLU A 439 11.36 7.08 24.29
N SER A 440 12.69 7.20 24.19
CA SER A 440 13.44 7.19 22.92
C SER A 440 13.75 5.80 22.36
N LYS A 441 13.47 4.73 23.13
CA LYS A 441 13.81 3.37 22.75
C LYS A 441 13.02 2.91 21.52
N HIS A 442 13.72 2.35 20.55
CA HIS A 442 13.17 1.93 19.25
C HIS A 442 13.89 0.69 18.70
N LEU A 443 13.36 0.14 17.61
CA LEU A 443 13.99 -0.98 16.89
C LEU A 443 14.90 -0.44 15.76
N PRO A 444 16.16 -0.89 15.66
CA PRO A 444 17.02 -0.53 14.53
C PRO A 444 16.60 -1.29 13.27
N TYR A 445 16.78 -0.67 12.10
CA TYR A 445 16.27 -1.17 10.81
C TYR A 445 16.74 -2.59 10.45
N TRP A 446 17.94 -2.99 10.88
CA TRP A 446 18.50 -4.30 10.57
C TRP A 446 17.81 -5.46 11.29
N ILE A 447 16.97 -5.18 12.31
CA ILE A 447 16.32 -6.26 13.06
C ILE A 447 15.30 -7.03 12.20
N TRP A 448 14.64 -6.37 11.26
CA TRP A 448 13.53 -6.95 10.49
C TRP A 448 13.92 -8.11 9.58
N THR A 449 15.18 -8.14 9.13
CA THR A 449 15.73 -9.20 8.26
C THR A 449 16.47 -10.29 9.03
N GLN A 450 16.51 -10.24 10.37
CA GLN A 450 17.21 -11.28 11.13
C GLN A 450 16.50 -12.65 11.04
N PRO A 451 17.27 -13.75 11.05
CA PRO A 451 16.74 -15.10 11.23
C PRO A 451 15.80 -15.26 12.45
N PRO A 452 14.71 -16.07 12.36
CA PRO A 452 13.71 -16.20 13.42
C PRO A 452 14.27 -16.61 14.79
N GLU A 453 15.33 -17.42 14.84
CA GLU A 453 15.99 -17.84 16.09
C GLU A 453 16.73 -16.69 16.80
N LEU A 454 17.23 -15.72 16.02
CA LEU A 454 17.83 -14.49 16.55
C LEU A 454 16.74 -13.52 17.05
N ILE A 455 15.61 -13.42 16.33
CA ILE A 455 14.42 -12.70 16.83
C ILE A 455 13.89 -13.31 18.12
N ALA A 456 13.83 -14.65 18.21
CA ALA A 456 13.42 -15.35 19.41
C ALA A 456 14.41 -15.12 20.58
N ALA A 457 15.71 -14.99 20.31
CA ALA A 457 16.70 -14.61 21.32
C ALA A 457 16.51 -13.18 21.83
N PHE A 458 16.28 -12.23 20.91
CA PHE A 458 15.99 -10.84 21.25
C PHE A 458 14.70 -10.68 22.08
N LEU A 459 13.63 -11.41 21.74
CA LEU A 459 12.38 -11.36 22.50
C LEU A 459 12.48 -12.04 23.87
N ARG A 460 13.30 -13.09 24.04
CA ARG A 460 13.66 -13.59 25.40
C ARG A 460 14.48 -12.57 26.17
N GLY A 461 15.37 -11.85 25.50
CA GLY A 461 16.14 -10.76 26.09
C GLY A 461 15.27 -9.66 26.67
N TYR A 462 14.28 -9.20 25.89
CA TYR A 462 13.29 -8.18 26.31
C TYR A 462 12.44 -8.65 27.49
N GLU A 463 12.40 -9.95 27.77
CA GLU A 463 11.62 -10.51 28.88
C GLU A 463 12.21 -10.16 30.25
N GLY A 464 13.49 -10.43 30.49
CA GLY A 464 13.98 -10.56 31.87
C GLY A 464 13.09 -11.53 32.67
N ASP A 465 12.83 -11.24 33.94
CA ASP A 465 11.74 -11.85 34.73
C ASP A 465 10.37 -11.14 34.48
N ALA A 466 9.98 -10.88 33.21
CA ALA A 466 8.70 -10.25 32.86
C ALA A 466 7.54 -10.99 33.53
N ALA A 467 6.80 -10.28 34.40
CA ALA A 467 5.90 -10.85 35.40
C ALA A 467 5.03 -12.02 34.88
N ILE A 468 5.54 -13.24 35.07
CA ILE A 468 4.86 -14.48 34.69
C ILE A 468 3.64 -14.64 35.61
N LYS A 469 2.48 -14.28 35.08
CA LYS A 469 1.21 -14.60 35.71
C LYS A 469 1.02 -16.12 35.67
N GLY A 470 0.24 -16.65 36.62
CA GLY A 470 0.02 -18.09 36.77
C GLY A 470 -0.68 -18.80 35.58
N ASP A 471 -0.95 -18.07 34.49
CA ASP A 471 -1.46 -18.56 33.21
C ASP A 471 -0.37 -18.66 32.11
N GLY A 472 0.91 -18.57 32.49
CA GLY A 472 2.08 -18.83 31.62
C GLY A 472 2.42 -17.73 30.61
N ARG A 473 1.80 -16.55 30.73
CA ARG A 473 1.90 -15.47 29.73
C ARG A 473 3.02 -14.50 30.06
N ARG A 474 3.75 -14.11 29.01
CA ARG A 474 4.87 -13.16 29.04
C ARG A 474 4.37 -11.78 28.63
N TYR A 475 4.76 -10.74 29.36
CA TYR A 475 4.22 -9.37 29.24
C TYR A 475 5.34 -8.34 29.10
N PHE A 476 5.66 -7.95 27.87
CA PHE A 476 6.60 -6.88 27.58
C PHE A 476 5.90 -5.52 27.79
N THR A 477 6.38 -4.69 28.73
CA THR A 477 5.78 -3.38 29.03
C THR A 477 6.70 -2.26 28.56
N THR A 478 6.18 -1.31 27.79
CA THR A 478 6.92 -0.09 27.39
C THR A 478 6.08 1.18 27.52
N VAL A 479 6.73 2.34 27.55
CA VAL A 479 6.09 3.67 27.50
C VAL A 479 6.15 4.29 26.10
N ASN A 480 6.95 3.72 25.18
CA ASN A 480 6.96 4.11 23.78
C ASN A 480 5.93 3.28 22.99
N ARG A 481 4.97 3.96 22.37
CA ARG A 481 3.88 3.35 21.59
C ARG A 481 4.35 2.71 20.30
N GLU A 482 5.29 3.37 19.61
CA GLU A 482 5.84 2.91 18.34
C GLU A 482 6.66 1.65 18.56
N LEU A 483 7.52 1.59 19.59
CA LEU A 483 8.23 0.38 19.97
C LEU A 483 7.27 -0.79 20.23
N ALA A 484 6.14 -0.55 20.91
CA ALA A 484 5.13 -1.59 21.12
C ALA A 484 4.46 -2.05 19.81
N HIS A 485 4.13 -1.14 18.88
CA HIS A 485 3.61 -1.52 17.56
C HIS A 485 4.67 -2.28 16.74
N ASN A 486 5.92 -1.80 16.70
CA ASN A 486 7.03 -2.39 15.96
C ASN A 486 7.35 -3.80 16.48
N LEU A 487 7.44 -4.00 17.80
CA LEU A 487 7.57 -5.33 18.41
C LEU A 487 6.38 -6.25 18.09
N SER A 488 5.17 -5.68 17.96
CA SER A 488 3.97 -6.46 17.61
C SER A 488 4.05 -7.00 16.18
N TRP A 489 4.40 -6.15 15.21
CA TRP A 489 4.61 -6.54 13.81
C TRP A 489 5.80 -7.49 13.66
N LEU A 490 6.94 -7.21 14.30
CA LEU A 490 8.12 -8.07 14.29
C LEU A 490 7.80 -9.48 14.80
N ALA A 491 7.02 -9.60 15.88
CA ALA A 491 6.54 -10.90 16.35
C ALA A 491 5.68 -11.60 15.29
N ARG A 492 4.72 -10.90 14.67
CA ARG A 492 3.80 -11.49 13.68
C ARG A 492 4.49 -12.01 12.41
N MET A 493 5.56 -11.35 11.95
CA MET A 493 6.38 -11.75 10.79
C MET A 493 7.37 -12.91 11.06
N ASN A 494 7.47 -13.32 12.33
CA ASN A 494 8.34 -14.41 12.78
C ASN A 494 7.50 -15.53 13.43
N ASP A 495 6.23 -15.66 13.02
CA ASP A 495 5.25 -16.64 13.51
C ASP A 495 4.94 -16.56 15.04
N ILE A 496 5.37 -15.51 15.73
CA ILE A 496 5.16 -15.35 17.18
C ILE A 496 3.80 -14.68 17.44
N ASN A 497 2.87 -15.43 18.03
CA ASN A 497 1.54 -14.92 18.34
C ASN A 497 1.59 -13.94 19.53
N CYS A 498 1.37 -12.67 19.22
CA CYS A 498 1.30 -11.55 20.16
C CYS A 498 -0.11 -10.92 20.24
N SER A 499 -0.36 -10.20 21.33
CA SER A 499 -1.54 -9.34 21.55
C SER A 499 -1.18 -8.10 22.36
N PHE A 500 -1.58 -6.93 21.85
CA PHE A 500 -1.35 -5.60 22.40
C PHE A 500 -2.41 -5.21 23.44
N SER A 501 -2.09 -4.31 24.37
CA SER A 501 -3.06 -3.58 25.19
C SER A 501 -2.46 -2.31 25.79
N THR A 502 -3.30 -1.33 26.17
CA THR A 502 -2.86 -0.07 26.80
C THR A 502 -3.38 0.04 28.23
N ARG A 503 -2.51 0.38 29.18
CA ARG A 503 -2.85 0.73 30.57
C ARG A 503 -2.54 2.20 30.82
N ILE A 504 -3.49 2.94 31.41
CA ILE A 504 -3.27 4.32 31.87
C ILE A 504 -3.11 4.31 33.39
N VAL A 505 -1.92 4.65 33.88
CA VAL A 505 -1.64 4.75 35.33
C VAL A 505 -1.71 6.22 35.74
N GLN A 506 -2.44 6.49 36.81
CA GLN A 506 -2.53 7.83 37.41
C GLN A 506 -1.54 7.95 38.58
N GLN A 507 -0.61 8.90 38.49
CA GLN A 507 0.36 9.16 39.55
C GLN A 507 -0.23 10.17 40.56
N ILE A 508 -0.60 9.65 41.73
CA ILE A 508 -1.23 10.39 42.83
C ILE A 508 -0.14 10.91 43.79
N LYS A 509 -0.26 12.16 44.24
CA LYS A 509 0.63 12.80 45.21
C LYS A 509 -0.16 13.25 46.44
N GLY A 510 0.21 12.76 47.61
CA GLY A 510 -0.53 12.88 48.88
C GLY A 510 -0.57 11.54 49.62
N LYS A 511 -0.64 11.52 50.95
CA LYS A 511 -0.52 10.27 51.73
C LYS A 511 -1.83 9.53 51.99
N VAL A 512 -2.96 10.24 52.15
CA VAL A 512 -4.31 9.66 52.33
C VAL A 512 -5.34 10.67 51.79
N PRO A 513 -6.46 10.23 51.18
CA PRO A 513 -7.60 11.11 50.90
C PRO A 513 -8.11 11.84 52.16
N PRO A 514 -8.67 13.05 52.06
CA PRO A 514 -9.02 13.76 50.82
C PRO A 514 -7.84 14.50 50.16
N ASN A 515 -6.68 14.60 50.82
CA ASN A 515 -5.56 15.46 50.40
C ASN A 515 -4.63 14.79 49.34
N CYS A 516 -5.24 14.22 48.29
CA CYS A 516 -4.56 13.52 47.20
C CYS A 516 -4.77 14.25 45.88
N THR A 517 -3.70 14.77 45.27
CA THR A 517 -3.75 15.42 43.95
C THR A 517 -3.27 14.45 42.87
N VAL A 518 -4.01 14.30 41.78
CA VAL A 518 -3.53 13.57 40.59
C VAL A 518 -2.55 14.47 39.85
N THR A 519 -1.27 14.10 39.81
CA THR A 519 -0.19 14.97 39.28
C THR A 519 0.27 14.63 37.86
N ARG A 520 0.04 13.40 37.39
CA ARG A 520 0.35 12.99 36.00
C ARG A 520 -0.45 11.74 35.63
N LYS A 521 -0.87 11.64 34.37
CA LYS A 521 -1.25 10.36 33.75
C LYS A 521 -0.06 9.88 32.90
N ARG A 522 0.25 8.58 32.91
CA ARG A 522 1.24 7.97 32.00
C ARG A 522 0.61 6.73 31.38
N GLU A 523 0.76 6.59 30.07
CA GLU A 523 0.33 5.40 29.35
C GLU A 523 1.46 4.38 29.33
N PHE A 524 1.09 3.11 29.38
CA PHE A 524 1.95 1.95 29.24
C PHE A 524 1.32 1.02 28.21
N TYR A 525 2.14 0.47 27.34
CA TYR A 525 1.74 -0.42 26.27
C TYR A 525 2.29 -1.80 26.58
N ASP A 526 1.39 -2.77 26.77
CA ASP A 526 1.74 -4.15 27.08
C ASP A 526 1.62 -4.99 25.81
N LEU A 527 2.74 -5.54 25.35
CA LEU A 527 2.74 -6.60 24.36
C LEU A 527 2.81 -7.94 25.07
N GLN A 528 1.66 -8.63 25.13
CA GLN A 528 1.57 -9.99 25.64
C GLN A 528 1.93 -10.99 24.55
N VAL A 529 2.90 -11.88 24.82
CA VAL A 529 3.33 -12.92 23.88
C VAL A 529 2.98 -14.32 24.39
N SER A 530 2.73 -15.24 23.44
CA SER A 530 2.62 -16.69 23.67
C SER A 530 3.82 -17.37 23.02
N SER A 531 4.65 -18.04 23.81
CA SER A 531 5.62 -19.02 23.31
C SER A 531 4.93 -20.32 22.86
N GLU A 532 3.78 -20.65 23.47
CA GLU A 532 3.04 -21.89 23.17
C GLU A 532 2.00 -21.69 22.05
N ASN A 533 1.98 -22.65 21.12
CA ASN A 533 0.99 -22.80 20.03
C ASN A 533 -0.43 -23.14 20.51
N TYR A 534 -0.58 -23.43 21.80
CA TYR A 534 -1.83 -23.73 22.46
C TYR A 534 -1.80 -23.12 23.87
N ARG A 535 -2.95 -22.94 24.51
CA ARG A 535 -3.06 -22.59 25.93
C ARG A 535 -4.12 -23.44 26.59
N ALA A 536 -3.85 -24.01 27.76
CA ALA A 536 -4.92 -24.53 28.61
C ALA A 536 -5.83 -23.38 29.07
N ASP A 537 -7.13 -23.65 29.19
CA ASP A 537 -8.06 -22.79 29.93
C ASP A 537 -8.27 -23.29 31.36
N GLU A 538 -9.14 -22.64 32.13
CA GLU A 538 -9.46 -22.99 33.53
C GLU A 538 -10.06 -24.40 33.69
N SER A 539 -10.46 -25.07 32.60
CA SER A 539 -10.89 -26.48 32.58
C SER A 539 -9.80 -27.46 32.13
N GLY A 540 -8.58 -26.97 31.87
CA GLY A 540 -7.45 -27.75 31.34
C GLY A 540 -7.49 -27.97 29.82
N ALA A 541 -8.41 -27.33 29.09
CA ALA A 541 -8.60 -27.61 27.66
C ALA A 541 -7.72 -26.73 26.76
N TRP A 542 -6.90 -27.37 25.91
CA TRP A 542 -5.97 -26.70 25.00
C TRP A 542 -6.66 -25.94 23.84
N ARG A 543 -6.47 -24.62 23.79
CA ARG A 543 -6.98 -23.68 22.78
C ARG A 543 -5.85 -23.10 21.93
N THR A 544 -5.96 -23.19 20.60
CA THR A 544 -5.05 -22.51 19.65
C THR A 544 -5.29 -21.00 19.66
N PRO A 545 -4.26 -20.14 19.54
CA PRO A 545 -4.43 -18.71 19.32
C PRO A 545 -5.24 -18.42 18.05
N MET A 546 -6.23 -17.54 18.17
CA MET A 546 -7.23 -17.28 17.13
C MET A 546 -6.63 -16.80 15.79
N ALA A 547 -5.53 -16.06 15.81
CA ALA A 547 -4.84 -15.60 14.59
C ALA A 547 -3.99 -16.69 13.91
N ARG A 548 -3.88 -17.89 14.51
CA ARG A 548 -3.42 -19.15 13.87
C ARG A 548 -4.59 -20.11 13.54
N CYS A 549 -5.82 -19.61 13.61
CA CYS A 549 -7.03 -20.33 13.21
C CYS A 549 -7.59 -19.79 11.89
N ILE A 550 -8.35 -20.65 11.22
CA ILE A 550 -9.22 -20.33 10.10
C ILE A 550 -10.67 -20.74 10.46
N PRO A 551 -11.70 -20.20 9.79
CA PRO A 551 -13.08 -20.64 10.02
C PRO A 551 -13.26 -22.12 9.70
N THR A 552 -14.01 -22.84 10.52
CA THR A 552 -14.31 -24.25 10.24
C THR A 552 -15.16 -24.40 8.97
N GLN A 553 -15.95 -23.37 8.61
CA GLN A 553 -16.70 -23.31 7.34
C GLN A 553 -15.77 -23.33 6.13
N SER A 554 -14.64 -22.61 6.15
CA SER A 554 -13.64 -22.63 5.05
C SER A 554 -13.09 -24.05 4.83
N ILE A 555 -12.79 -24.78 5.91
CA ILE A 555 -12.34 -26.18 5.85
C ILE A 555 -13.44 -27.08 5.26
N VAL A 556 -14.68 -26.95 5.72
CA VAL A 556 -15.81 -27.75 5.22
C VAL A 556 -16.10 -27.48 3.73
N LYS A 557 -15.91 -26.23 3.29
CA LYS A 557 -16.07 -25.82 1.88
C LYS A 557 -14.94 -26.37 1.01
N ALA A 558 -13.68 -26.24 1.45
CA ALA A 558 -12.51 -26.81 0.77
C ALA A 558 -12.51 -28.34 0.71
N LEU A 559 -13.15 -29.01 1.67
CA LEU A 559 -13.43 -30.46 1.64
C LEU A 559 -14.65 -30.84 0.76
N ASN A 560 -15.26 -29.87 0.06
CA ASN A 560 -16.35 -30.04 -0.91
C ASN A 560 -17.48 -30.98 -0.44
N CYS A 561 -17.86 -30.86 0.84
CA CYS A 561 -18.54 -31.92 1.59
C CYS A 561 -20.04 -32.10 1.31
N ARG A 562 -20.39 -32.56 0.09
CA ARG A 562 -21.64 -33.30 -0.14
C ARG A 562 -21.46 -34.79 0.21
N GLN A 563 -21.73 -35.12 1.48
CA GLN A 563 -21.88 -36.49 2.00
C GLN A 563 -20.69 -37.46 1.85
N ASN A 564 -19.53 -37.15 2.45
CA ASN A 564 -18.57 -38.20 2.77
C ASN A 564 -18.95 -38.85 4.13
N LYS A 565 -19.53 -40.05 4.09
CA LYS A 565 -20.14 -40.73 5.26
C LYS A 565 -19.09 -41.29 6.23
N GLY A 566 -18.49 -40.42 7.03
CA GLY A 566 -17.61 -40.84 8.13
C GLY A 566 -17.00 -39.70 8.95
N VAL A 567 -16.72 -38.55 8.33
CA VAL A 567 -16.00 -37.44 8.98
C VAL A 567 -16.98 -36.48 9.66
N THR A 568 -17.19 -36.64 10.96
CA THR A 568 -17.97 -35.70 11.78
C THR A 568 -17.07 -34.59 12.31
N VAL A 569 -16.95 -33.48 11.58
CA VAL A 569 -16.23 -32.28 12.07
C VAL A 569 -17.01 -31.68 13.24
N GLY A 570 -16.41 -31.71 14.44
CA GLY A 570 -17.06 -31.26 15.67
C GLY A 570 -17.38 -29.76 15.65
N TYR A 571 -18.59 -29.38 16.08
CA TYR A 571 -19.13 -28.02 16.08
C TYR A 571 -18.27 -27.02 16.89
N LYS A 572 -17.26 -26.43 16.26
CA LYS A 572 -16.56 -25.21 16.71
C LYS A 572 -16.44 -24.23 15.55
N GLU A 573 -16.72 -22.96 15.82
CA GLU A 573 -16.70 -21.85 14.86
C GLU A 573 -15.36 -21.74 14.10
N LEU A 574 -14.25 -21.96 14.81
CA LEU A 574 -12.89 -21.84 14.30
C LEU A 574 -12.09 -23.14 14.53
N SER A 575 -11.15 -23.42 13.63
CA SER A 575 -10.19 -24.52 13.74
C SER A 575 -8.76 -24.00 13.59
N GLY A 576 -7.85 -24.52 14.42
CA GLY A 576 -6.41 -24.21 14.33
C GLY A 576 -5.75 -24.97 13.18
N LYS A 577 -4.85 -24.33 12.43
CA LYS A 577 -4.23 -24.92 11.22
C LYS A 577 -3.61 -26.30 11.44
N VAL A 578 -2.97 -26.55 12.59
CA VAL A 578 -2.40 -27.87 12.94
C VAL A 578 -3.46 -28.98 13.05
N LYS A 579 -4.70 -28.64 13.44
CA LYS A 579 -5.81 -29.60 13.44
C LYS A 579 -6.40 -29.80 12.04
N ALA A 580 -6.33 -28.78 11.18
CA ALA A 580 -6.63 -28.93 9.76
C ALA A 580 -5.57 -29.80 9.04
N GLN A 581 -4.28 -29.66 9.37
CA GLN A 581 -3.19 -30.54 8.92
C GLN A 581 -3.41 -32.00 9.34
N ALA A 582 -3.72 -32.24 10.62
CA ALA A 582 -4.03 -33.57 11.12
C ALA A 582 -5.28 -34.19 10.46
N LEU A 583 -6.25 -33.37 10.04
CA LEU A 583 -7.42 -33.81 9.27
C LEU A 583 -7.07 -34.10 7.81
N ALA A 584 -6.32 -33.23 7.14
CA ALA A 584 -5.83 -33.41 5.77
C ALA A 584 -5.04 -34.73 5.62
N ALA A 585 -4.18 -35.04 6.59
CA ALA A 585 -3.42 -36.29 6.65
C ALA A 585 -4.27 -37.57 6.84
N THR A 586 -5.60 -37.48 6.92
CA THR A 586 -6.52 -38.64 6.89
C THR A 586 -7.09 -38.96 5.51
N PHE A 587 -6.81 -38.14 4.49
CA PHE A 587 -7.21 -38.37 3.11
C PHE A 587 -6.02 -38.93 2.30
N GLU A 588 -6.29 -39.85 1.37
CA GLU A 588 -5.25 -40.37 0.44
C GLU A 588 -4.74 -39.27 -0.51
N GLU A 589 -5.61 -38.31 -0.86
CA GLU A 589 -5.29 -37.10 -1.61
C GLU A 589 -6.00 -35.92 -0.93
N THR A 590 -5.26 -34.87 -0.57
CA THR A 590 -5.83 -33.67 0.09
C THR A 590 -6.27 -32.64 -0.95
N PRO A 591 -7.51 -32.11 -0.90
CA PRO A 591 -7.96 -31.07 -1.82
C PRO A 591 -7.07 -29.82 -1.81
N GLU A 592 -6.73 -29.28 -2.99
CA GLU A 592 -5.83 -28.13 -3.13
C GLU A 592 -6.25 -26.93 -2.26
N ASP A 593 -7.53 -26.56 -2.24
CA ASP A 593 -8.02 -25.42 -1.46
C ASP A 593 -7.78 -25.60 0.04
N LEU A 594 -7.83 -26.85 0.53
CA LEU A 594 -7.51 -27.16 1.91
C LEU A 594 -6.00 -27.07 2.16
N VAL A 595 -5.17 -27.53 1.21
CA VAL A 595 -3.70 -27.36 1.26
C VAL A 595 -3.32 -25.87 1.29
N ARG A 596 -3.95 -25.04 0.45
CA ARG A 596 -3.76 -23.57 0.40
C ARG A 596 -4.16 -22.92 1.73
N LEU A 597 -5.37 -23.19 2.23
CA LEU A 597 -5.82 -22.66 3.53
C LEU A 597 -4.93 -23.10 4.71
N ILE A 598 -4.42 -24.34 4.68
CA ILE A 598 -3.51 -24.88 5.69
C ILE A 598 -2.13 -24.20 5.66
N ASN A 599 -1.53 -24.06 4.47
CA ASN A 599 -0.18 -23.55 4.28
C ASN A 599 -0.10 -22.02 4.18
N SER A 600 -1.24 -21.34 4.11
CA SER A 600 -1.36 -19.88 4.13
C SER A 600 -0.63 -19.22 5.31
N SER A 601 -0.29 -17.94 5.20
CA SER A 601 0.21 -17.12 6.33
C SER A 601 -0.92 -16.43 7.10
N ILE A 602 -2.13 -16.34 6.53
CA ILE A 602 -3.27 -15.59 7.11
C ILE A 602 -4.01 -16.32 8.25
N GLY A 603 -4.78 -15.57 9.03
CA GLY A 603 -5.70 -16.08 10.05
C GLY A 603 -6.79 -15.07 10.38
N VAL A 604 -7.56 -15.31 11.45
CA VAL A 604 -8.72 -14.47 11.80
C VAL A 604 -8.53 -13.60 13.05
N ALA A 605 -9.14 -12.41 13.02
CA ALA A 605 -9.19 -11.41 14.08
C ALA A 605 -10.64 -10.96 14.34
N LYS A 606 -11.32 -11.57 15.32
CA LYS A 606 -12.72 -11.24 15.65
C LYS A 606 -12.85 -9.78 16.14
N ILE A 607 -13.68 -8.97 15.47
CA ILE A 607 -13.91 -7.56 15.81
C ILE A 607 -14.54 -7.42 17.21
N LYS A 608 -14.16 -6.36 17.93
CA LYS A 608 -14.47 -6.16 19.36
C LYS A 608 -15.22 -4.87 19.68
N ASN A 609 -14.85 -3.76 19.07
CA ASN A 609 -15.60 -2.51 19.14
C ASN A 609 -15.36 -1.72 17.85
N ILE A 610 -16.41 -1.05 17.38
CA ILE A 610 -16.39 -0.17 16.21
C ILE A 610 -16.88 1.18 16.70
N GLN A 611 -16.08 2.23 16.50
CA GLN A 611 -16.43 3.58 16.91
C GLN A 611 -16.36 4.52 15.71
N ARG A 612 -17.52 5.05 15.29
CA ARG A 612 -17.61 6.23 14.42
C ARG A 612 -16.99 7.44 15.15
N ILE A 613 -16.18 8.19 14.43
CA ILE A 613 -15.53 9.44 14.87
C ILE A 613 -15.86 10.50 13.81
N ASP A 614 -16.72 11.44 14.18
CA ASP A 614 -17.10 12.58 13.35
C ASP A 614 -16.09 13.73 13.46
N GLY A 615 -15.78 14.37 12.34
CA GLY A 615 -14.85 15.49 12.23
C GLY A 615 -13.86 15.32 11.08
N THR A 616 -13.39 16.43 10.50
CA THR A 616 -12.48 16.41 9.35
C THR A 616 -11.09 15.91 9.75
N VAL A 617 -10.69 14.76 9.22
CA VAL A 617 -9.38 14.12 9.40
C VAL A 617 -8.74 13.93 8.02
N MET A 618 -7.41 13.96 7.93
CA MET A 618 -6.69 13.59 6.71
C MET A 618 -6.46 12.08 6.64
N VAL A 619 -6.68 11.53 5.46
CA VAL A 619 -6.89 10.11 5.15
C VAL A 619 -6.01 9.74 3.96
N TYR A 620 -5.34 8.58 4.02
CA TYR A 620 -4.24 8.25 3.12
C TYR A 620 -4.29 6.80 2.64
N ASP A 621 -3.99 6.53 1.37
CA ASP A 621 -4.13 5.18 0.79
C ASP A 621 -2.97 4.84 -0.16
N VAL A 622 -2.74 3.54 -0.42
CA VAL A 622 -1.65 3.06 -1.28
C VAL A 622 -2.10 2.02 -2.30
N SER A 623 -1.72 2.22 -3.57
CA SER A 623 -1.93 1.23 -4.63
C SER A 623 -0.80 0.21 -4.65
N VAL A 624 -1.16 -1.08 -4.68
CA VAL A 624 -0.26 -2.24 -4.59
C VAL A 624 -0.57 -3.19 -5.76
N PRO A 625 0.03 -2.96 -6.95
CA PRO A 625 -0.43 -3.52 -8.21
C PRO A 625 -0.51 -5.04 -8.25
N GLY A 626 -1.54 -5.54 -8.92
CA GLY A 626 -1.76 -6.96 -9.17
C GLY A 626 -2.26 -7.74 -7.96
N ASN A 627 -2.26 -7.11 -6.78
CA ASN A 627 -2.90 -7.63 -5.58
C ASN A 627 -4.05 -6.76 -5.08
N GLU A 628 -3.98 -5.43 -5.28
CA GLU A 628 -4.94 -4.39 -4.85
C GLU A 628 -5.38 -4.47 -3.38
N LYS A 629 -4.53 -5.04 -2.53
CA LYS A 629 -4.75 -5.23 -1.10
C LYS A 629 -3.43 -5.11 -0.35
N PHE A 630 -3.46 -4.51 0.84
CA PHE A 630 -2.27 -4.34 1.69
C PHE A 630 -2.59 -4.57 3.16
N PHE A 631 -1.58 -5.00 3.92
CA PHE A 631 -1.65 -5.14 5.37
C PHE A 631 -1.25 -3.85 6.08
N GLY A 632 -2.08 -3.41 7.01
CA GLY A 632 -1.79 -2.26 7.86
C GLY A 632 -2.52 -2.26 9.21
N GLY A 633 -2.24 -1.26 10.03
CA GLY A 633 -2.74 -1.07 11.39
C GLY A 633 -1.64 -1.11 12.46
N ASN A 634 -1.99 -0.92 13.75
CA ASN A 634 -1.03 -1.21 14.84
C ASN A 634 -0.73 -2.72 15.00
N MET A 635 -1.59 -3.53 14.40
CA MET A 635 -1.50 -4.97 14.14
C MET A 635 -1.96 -5.18 12.67
N PRO A 636 -1.60 -6.28 11.99
CA PRO A 636 -1.96 -6.45 10.58
C PRO A 636 -3.47 -6.71 10.30
N ALA A 637 -4.05 -5.95 9.37
CA ALA A 637 -5.39 -6.06 8.78
C ALA A 637 -5.38 -5.69 7.27
N LEU A 638 -6.33 -6.18 6.45
CA LEU A 638 -6.24 -6.15 4.96
C LEU A 638 -7.35 -5.29 4.28
N LEU A 639 -7.05 -4.52 3.20
CA LEU A 639 -7.79 -3.27 2.76
C LEU A 639 -7.93 -3.02 1.20
N HIS A 640 -8.76 -2.06 0.65
CA HIS A 640 -9.18 -1.99 -0.82
C HIS A 640 -9.69 -0.64 -1.53
N ASN A 641 -9.68 -0.56 -2.91
CA ASN A 641 -9.97 0.49 -3.99
C ASN A 641 -11.23 0.45 -5.02
N THR A 642 -11.91 1.55 -5.51
CA THR A 642 -12.97 1.88 -6.64
C THR A 642 -14.46 1.37 -7.13
N ASP A 643 -14.90 1.39 -8.45
CA ASP A 643 -16.17 1.96 -9.10
C ASP A 643 -17.45 1.26 -9.69
N GLU A 644 -17.94 0.08 -9.38
CA GLU A 644 -17.60 -0.76 -8.24
C GLU A 644 -17.82 0.07 -6.92
N VAL A 645 -18.34 1.32 -7.04
CA VAL A 645 -18.04 2.54 -6.24
C VAL A 645 -18.55 2.51 -4.85
N TYR A 646 -19.85 2.28 -4.80
CA TYR A 646 -20.62 2.13 -3.59
C TYR A 646 -20.61 0.63 -3.20
N GLY A 647 -19.96 -0.20 -4.02
CA GLY A 647 -19.64 -1.59 -3.80
C GLY A 647 -20.12 -2.50 -4.91
N HIS A 648 -19.93 -3.78 -4.64
CA HIS A 648 -21.07 -4.67 -4.77
C HIS A 648 -22.18 -4.16 -3.83
N ILE A 649 -23.33 -3.79 -4.40
CA ILE A 649 -24.46 -3.27 -3.62
C ILE A 649 -25.24 -4.43 -3.01
N HIS A 650 -25.41 -4.42 -1.68
CA HIS A 650 -26.05 -5.50 -0.94
C HIS A 650 -27.57 -5.31 -0.76
N GLY A 651 -28.31 -6.40 -0.75
CA GLY A 651 -29.76 -6.40 -0.50
C GLY A 651 -30.56 -5.54 -1.48
N ASP A 652 -31.60 -4.90 -0.96
CA ASP A 652 -32.53 -4.04 -1.73
C ASP A 652 -32.07 -2.56 -1.82
N HIS A 653 -30.82 -2.26 -1.42
CA HIS A 653 -30.30 -0.88 -1.42
C HIS A 653 -30.07 -0.32 -2.83
N GLU A 654 -30.18 0.99 -3.01
CA GLU A 654 -29.88 1.70 -4.25
C GLU A 654 -28.97 2.89 -3.94
N SER A 655 -27.81 2.97 -4.60
CA SER A 655 -26.73 3.83 -4.13
C SER A 655 -27.00 5.31 -4.40
N THR A 656 -26.95 6.19 -3.39
CA THR A 656 -27.12 7.64 -3.56
C THR A 656 -25.79 8.36 -3.81
N GLU A 657 -25.78 9.63 -4.26
CA GLU A 657 -24.51 10.35 -4.48
C GLU A 657 -23.73 10.65 -3.20
N GLN A 658 -24.39 10.58 -2.05
CA GLN A 658 -23.80 10.76 -0.71
C GLN A 658 -23.24 9.45 -0.14
N ASP A 659 -23.46 8.32 -0.82
CA ASP A 659 -23.11 7.01 -0.27
C ASP A 659 -21.59 6.84 -0.15
N PRO A 660 -21.14 6.08 0.86
CA PRO A 660 -19.74 5.73 1.03
C PRO A 660 -19.22 5.05 -0.24
N LEU A 661 -18.09 5.51 -0.73
CA LEU A 661 -17.48 4.99 -1.95
C LEU A 661 -16.64 3.74 -1.61
N VAL A 662 -17.35 2.67 -1.20
CA VAL A 662 -16.86 1.31 -0.86
C VAL A 662 -16.53 0.48 -2.11
N PRO A 663 -15.35 -0.14 -2.27
CA PRO A 663 -14.99 -0.43 -3.65
C PRO A 663 -14.18 -1.70 -4.04
N ARG A 664 -14.11 -2.09 -5.36
CA ARG A 664 -13.65 -3.44 -5.82
C ARG A 664 -12.75 -3.71 -7.09
N SER A 665 -12.04 -2.79 -7.80
CA SER A 665 -11.01 -3.18 -8.84
C SER A 665 -9.88 -2.16 -9.18
N PRO A 666 -8.93 -2.41 -10.14
CA PRO A 666 -7.90 -1.42 -10.51
C PRO A 666 -8.33 -0.40 -11.59
N TYR A 667 -9.22 -0.76 -12.53
CA TYR A 667 -9.67 0.08 -13.67
C TYR A 667 -10.12 1.43 -13.17
N SER A 668 -10.75 1.35 -12.03
CA SER A 668 -11.47 2.41 -11.48
C SER A 668 -10.70 3.02 -10.28
N ALA A 669 -9.71 2.33 -9.67
CA ALA A 669 -8.91 2.86 -8.54
C ALA A 669 -8.10 4.11 -8.92
N SER A 670 -8.06 4.37 -10.21
CA SER A 670 -7.59 5.56 -10.87
C SER A 670 -8.68 6.67 -11.00
N LYS A 671 -9.90 6.31 -11.37
CA LYS A 671 -11.13 7.12 -11.30
C LYS A 671 -11.46 7.55 -9.86
N ALA A 672 -10.94 6.85 -8.86
CA ALA A 672 -11.05 7.15 -7.44
C ALA A 672 -10.49 8.50 -7.06
N GLY A 673 -9.16 8.62 -7.07
CA GLY A 673 -8.55 9.90 -6.78
C GLY A 673 -9.06 11.00 -7.72
N ALA A 674 -9.49 10.68 -8.95
CA ALA A 674 -10.07 11.65 -9.88
C ALA A 674 -11.38 12.31 -9.38
N ASP A 675 -12.29 11.56 -8.74
CA ASP A 675 -13.52 12.13 -8.15
C ASP A 675 -13.18 13.06 -6.96
N LEU A 676 -12.32 12.57 -6.05
CA LEU A 676 -11.90 13.33 -4.88
C LEU A 676 -11.07 14.56 -5.26
N LEU A 677 -10.23 14.48 -6.28
CA LEU A 677 -9.47 15.60 -6.81
C LEU A 677 -10.42 16.70 -7.31
N VAL A 678 -11.44 16.34 -8.08
CA VAL A 678 -12.40 17.32 -8.64
C VAL A 678 -13.19 18.01 -7.52
N HIS A 679 -13.68 17.23 -6.54
CA HIS A 679 -14.33 17.80 -5.35
C HIS A 679 -13.36 18.66 -4.51
N ALA A 680 -12.12 18.20 -4.28
CA ALA A 680 -11.11 18.95 -3.54
C ALA A 680 -10.70 20.25 -4.25
N TYR A 681 -10.62 20.27 -5.58
CA TYR A 681 -10.34 21.48 -6.36
C TYR A 681 -11.51 22.46 -6.32
N HIS A 682 -12.76 21.98 -6.33
CA HIS A 682 -13.92 22.83 -6.08
C HIS A 682 -13.84 23.49 -4.70
N ILE A 683 -13.70 22.70 -3.64
CA ILE A 683 -13.66 23.18 -2.25
C ILE A 683 -12.46 24.10 -1.97
N THR A 684 -11.27 23.80 -2.52
CA THR A 684 -10.02 24.50 -2.19
C THR A 684 -9.81 25.76 -3.04
N TYR A 685 -10.15 25.71 -4.32
CA TYR A 685 -9.84 26.79 -5.28
C TYR A 685 -11.09 27.50 -5.83
N GLY A 686 -12.29 27.10 -5.42
CA GLY A 686 -13.54 27.60 -5.98
C GLY A 686 -13.73 27.23 -7.46
N LEU A 687 -13.10 26.14 -7.92
CA LEU A 687 -13.24 25.69 -9.31
C LEU A 687 -14.70 25.30 -9.58
N PRO A 688 -15.35 25.82 -10.64
CA PRO A 688 -16.75 25.50 -10.92
C PRO A 688 -16.87 24.10 -11.53
N ALA A 689 -16.86 23.08 -10.67
CA ALA A 689 -16.90 21.69 -11.06
C ALA A 689 -18.24 20.99 -10.73
N THR A 690 -18.55 19.92 -11.45
CA THR A 690 -19.60 18.93 -11.11
C THR A 690 -19.11 17.53 -11.43
N ILE A 691 -19.72 16.52 -10.80
CA ILE A 691 -19.43 15.11 -11.04
C ILE A 691 -20.69 14.41 -11.55
N THR A 692 -20.56 13.56 -12.57
CA THR A 692 -21.63 12.70 -13.09
C THR A 692 -21.19 11.23 -13.04
N ARG A 693 -21.84 10.43 -12.20
CA ARG A 693 -21.57 8.98 -12.06
C ARG A 693 -22.58 8.20 -12.90
N GLY A 694 -22.10 7.44 -13.88
CA GLY A 694 -22.94 6.75 -14.86
C GLY A 694 -23.09 5.25 -14.59
N ALA A 695 -24.29 4.72 -14.85
CA ALA A 695 -24.59 3.29 -14.88
C ALA A 695 -23.86 2.56 -16.06
N ASN A 696 -24.11 1.27 -16.24
CA ASN A 696 -23.42 0.47 -17.27
C ASN A 696 -23.91 0.79 -18.68
N ASN A 697 -23.31 1.83 -19.24
CA ASN A 697 -23.63 2.40 -20.54
C ASN A 697 -23.42 1.40 -21.69
N ILE A 698 -24.39 1.34 -22.60
CA ILE A 698 -24.38 0.55 -23.83
C ILE A 698 -24.97 1.34 -25.00
N GLY A 699 -24.48 1.12 -26.23
CA GLY A 699 -25.00 1.82 -27.41
C GLY A 699 -24.01 1.93 -28.58
N PRO A 700 -24.25 2.86 -29.52
CA PRO A 700 -23.37 3.18 -30.65
C PRO A 700 -21.92 3.43 -30.24
N TYR A 701 -20.97 2.97 -31.06
CA TYR A 701 -19.52 3.20 -30.92
C TYR A 701 -18.85 2.59 -29.67
N GLN A 702 -19.50 1.66 -28.96
CA GLN A 702 -18.86 0.98 -27.83
C GLN A 702 -17.77 0.00 -28.32
N TYR A 703 -16.58 0.03 -27.71
CA TYR A 703 -15.50 -0.84 -28.16
C TYR A 703 -15.85 -2.33 -27.93
N PRO A 704 -15.67 -3.24 -28.91
CA PRO A 704 -16.23 -4.61 -28.86
C PRO A 704 -15.65 -5.60 -27.84
N GLU A 705 -15.07 -5.12 -26.74
CA GLU A 705 -14.64 -5.91 -25.58
C GLU A 705 -15.66 -5.89 -24.44
N LYS A 706 -16.51 -4.85 -24.37
CA LYS A 706 -17.56 -4.71 -23.37
C LYS A 706 -18.65 -5.76 -23.62
N VAL A 707 -19.30 -6.24 -22.56
CA VAL A 707 -20.13 -7.46 -22.61
C VAL A 707 -21.16 -7.47 -23.76
N VAL A 708 -21.94 -6.40 -23.95
CA VAL A 708 -22.94 -6.32 -25.03
C VAL A 708 -22.30 -6.33 -26.43
N PRO A 709 -21.43 -5.38 -26.82
CA PRO A 709 -20.85 -5.36 -28.17
C PRO A 709 -19.89 -6.52 -28.46
N LEU A 710 -19.21 -7.06 -27.43
CA LEU A 710 -18.46 -8.31 -27.54
C LEU A 710 -19.39 -9.45 -27.93
N PHE A 711 -20.52 -9.60 -27.24
CA PHE A 711 -21.44 -10.70 -27.49
C PHE A 711 -22.16 -10.56 -28.84
N VAL A 712 -22.60 -9.37 -29.24
CA VAL A 712 -23.20 -9.16 -30.57
C VAL A 712 -22.20 -9.49 -31.68
N THR A 713 -20.96 -8.99 -31.58
CA THR A 713 -19.95 -9.22 -32.63
C THR A 713 -19.37 -10.64 -32.61
N ASN A 714 -19.37 -11.34 -31.46
CA ASN A 714 -19.09 -12.78 -31.42
C ASN A 714 -20.23 -13.60 -32.05
N ALA A 715 -21.49 -13.30 -31.71
CA ALA A 715 -22.65 -13.97 -32.28
C ALA A 715 -22.72 -13.81 -33.81
N LEU A 716 -22.42 -12.62 -34.35
CA LEU A 716 -22.26 -12.37 -35.79
C LEU A 716 -21.09 -13.13 -36.45
N GLN A 717 -20.13 -13.61 -35.66
CA GLN A 717 -19.02 -14.46 -36.11
C GLN A 717 -19.24 -15.95 -35.82
N GLY A 718 -20.38 -16.34 -35.25
CA GLY A 718 -20.63 -17.72 -34.77
C GLY A 718 -19.71 -18.16 -33.62
N LYS A 719 -19.05 -17.21 -32.94
CA LYS A 719 -18.19 -17.45 -31.77
C LYS A 719 -19.07 -17.60 -30.50
N PRO A 720 -18.67 -18.41 -29.51
CA PRO A 720 -19.35 -18.48 -28.22
C PRO A 720 -19.42 -17.14 -27.49
N LEU A 721 -20.38 -17.02 -26.58
CA LEU A 721 -20.60 -15.86 -25.71
C LEU A 721 -20.07 -16.19 -24.31
N PRO A 722 -18.87 -15.68 -23.92
CA PRO A 722 -18.22 -16.04 -22.65
C PRO A 722 -18.87 -15.34 -21.45
N VAL A 723 -19.91 -15.97 -20.90
CA VAL A 723 -20.64 -15.51 -19.71
C VAL A 723 -19.83 -15.83 -18.45
N TYR A 724 -19.50 -14.83 -17.65
CA TYR A 724 -18.65 -15.00 -16.46
C TYR A 724 -19.44 -15.61 -15.29
N GLY A 725 -18.87 -16.64 -14.65
CA GLY A 725 -19.45 -17.30 -13.48
C GLY A 725 -20.74 -18.05 -13.80
N ASP A 726 -21.83 -17.68 -13.13
CA ASP A 726 -23.19 -18.17 -13.40
C ASP A 726 -24.03 -17.22 -14.26
N GLY A 727 -23.48 -16.09 -14.69
CA GLY A 727 -24.18 -15.05 -15.46
C GLY A 727 -25.22 -14.24 -14.68
N ARG A 728 -25.36 -14.44 -13.36
CA ARG A 728 -26.41 -13.79 -12.56
C ARG A 728 -25.90 -12.60 -11.75
N GLN A 729 -24.84 -11.93 -12.22
CA GLN A 729 -24.45 -10.62 -11.72
C GLN A 729 -25.38 -9.55 -12.34
N MET A 730 -25.83 -8.58 -11.54
CA MET A 730 -26.84 -7.59 -11.95
C MET A 730 -26.21 -6.22 -12.26
N ARG A 731 -26.74 -5.54 -13.29
CA ARG A 731 -26.24 -4.27 -13.84
C ARG A 731 -27.40 -3.39 -14.32
N ASP A 732 -27.29 -2.07 -14.16
CA ASP A 732 -28.19 -1.09 -14.80
C ASP A 732 -27.67 -0.79 -16.22
N TYR A 733 -28.32 -1.36 -17.23
CA TYR A 733 -27.93 -1.20 -18.64
C TYR A 733 -28.55 0.06 -19.25
N GLN A 734 -27.89 1.19 -19.07
CA GLN A 734 -28.34 2.49 -19.59
C GLN A 734 -27.97 2.67 -21.07
N TYR A 735 -28.89 3.24 -21.87
CA TYR A 735 -28.57 3.66 -23.24
C TYR A 735 -27.68 4.91 -23.24
N VAL A 736 -26.59 4.88 -24.01
CA VAL A 736 -25.53 5.92 -23.96
C VAL A 736 -26.02 7.34 -24.25
N ARG A 737 -27.00 7.53 -25.14
CA ARG A 737 -27.54 8.87 -25.44
C ARG A 737 -28.33 9.44 -24.26
N ASP A 738 -29.04 8.62 -23.48
CA ASP A 738 -29.74 9.04 -22.27
C ASP A 738 -28.75 9.54 -21.22
N HIS A 739 -27.58 8.90 -21.11
CA HIS A 739 -26.50 9.37 -20.25
C HIS A 739 -25.91 10.70 -20.75
N CYS A 740 -25.71 10.85 -22.07
CA CYS A 740 -25.29 12.12 -22.67
C CYS A 740 -26.29 13.25 -22.40
N GLU A 741 -27.59 12.97 -22.48
CA GLU A 741 -28.67 13.91 -22.09
C GLU A 741 -28.63 14.27 -20.60
N GLY A 742 -28.27 13.33 -19.72
CA GLY A 742 -28.08 13.57 -18.29
C GLY A 742 -26.87 14.44 -17.99
N ILE A 743 -25.73 14.18 -18.65
CA ILE A 743 -24.51 15.00 -18.54
C ILE A 743 -24.76 16.40 -19.09
N ASP A 744 -25.46 16.53 -20.21
CA ASP A 744 -25.94 17.80 -20.76
C ASP A 744 -26.78 18.58 -19.75
N LEU A 745 -27.75 17.94 -19.09
CA LEU A 745 -28.53 18.62 -18.04
C LEU A 745 -27.67 19.04 -16.83
N VAL A 746 -26.78 18.18 -16.34
CA VAL A 746 -25.90 18.50 -15.20
C VAL A 746 -24.85 19.58 -15.56
N LEU A 747 -24.45 19.68 -16.83
CA LEU A 747 -23.55 20.72 -17.31
C LEU A 747 -24.19 22.12 -17.21
N HIS A 748 -25.48 22.22 -17.54
CA HIS A 748 -26.26 23.46 -17.59
C HIS A 748 -26.95 23.82 -16.27
N GLU A 749 -27.70 22.88 -15.69
CA GLU A 749 -28.60 23.09 -14.54
C GLU A 749 -28.08 22.42 -13.24
N GLY A 750 -27.01 21.63 -13.32
CA GLY A 750 -26.38 21.00 -12.17
C GLY A 750 -25.72 22.03 -11.25
N ALA A 751 -25.99 21.92 -9.95
CA ALA A 751 -25.42 22.81 -8.94
C ALA A 751 -23.90 22.60 -8.84
N ILE A 752 -23.14 23.69 -8.93
CA ILE A 752 -21.69 23.66 -8.83
C ILE A 752 -21.24 23.12 -7.46
N GLY A 753 -20.32 22.17 -7.48
CA GLY A 753 -19.84 21.40 -6.32
C GLY A 753 -20.51 20.03 -6.18
N GLU A 754 -21.69 19.81 -6.77
CA GLU A 754 -22.47 18.59 -6.56
C GLU A 754 -22.12 17.44 -7.52
N THR A 755 -22.34 16.23 -7.02
CA THR A 755 -22.33 14.96 -7.78
C THR A 755 -23.75 14.55 -8.16
N TYR A 756 -23.92 13.91 -9.32
CA TYR A 756 -25.19 13.37 -9.81
C TYR A 756 -25.02 11.94 -10.34
N ASN A 757 -25.85 11.01 -9.88
CA ASN A 757 -25.99 9.66 -10.44
C ASN A 757 -26.86 9.71 -11.69
N ILE A 758 -26.50 8.95 -12.72
CA ILE A 758 -27.23 8.84 -13.98
C ILE A 758 -27.31 7.38 -14.39
N GLY A 759 -28.53 6.88 -14.59
CA GLY A 759 -28.84 5.46 -14.82
C GLY A 759 -30.32 5.30 -15.09
N THR A 760 -30.78 4.09 -15.45
CA THR A 760 -32.24 3.86 -15.54
C THR A 760 -32.89 3.87 -14.15
N GLY A 761 -32.13 3.46 -13.11
CA GLY A 761 -32.66 3.15 -11.78
C GLY A 761 -33.29 1.76 -11.73
N HIS A 762 -32.93 0.87 -12.67
CA HIS A 762 -33.41 -0.50 -12.78
C HIS A 762 -32.26 -1.43 -13.16
N GLU A 763 -32.19 -2.59 -12.51
CA GLU A 763 -31.13 -3.57 -12.72
C GLU A 763 -31.61 -4.81 -13.51
N MET A 764 -30.66 -5.51 -14.13
CA MET A 764 -30.90 -6.72 -14.91
C MET A 764 -29.73 -7.71 -14.75
N GLU A 765 -30.01 -9.01 -14.60
CA GLU A 765 -28.98 -10.05 -14.64
C GLU A 765 -28.28 -10.09 -16.01
N ASN A 766 -26.95 -10.24 -16.02
CA ASN A 766 -26.16 -10.36 -17.26
C ASN A 766 -26.74 -11.43 -18.20
N LEU A 767 -27.16 -12.60 -17.67
CA LEU A 767 -27.76 -13.68 -18.45
C LEU A 767 -29.05 -13.24 -19.18
N ARG A 768 -29.91 -12.44 -18.53
CA ARG A 768 -31.13 -11.89 -19.15
C ARG A 768 -30.80 -10.92 -20.28
N MET A 769 -29.71 -10.16 -20.18
CA MET A 769 -29.20 -9.37 -21.30
C MET A 769 -28.77 -10.26 -22.47
N VAL A 770 -28.12 -11.41 -22.23
CA VAL A 770 -27.73 -12.35 -23.30
C VAL A 770 -28.95 -12.96 -24.00
N GLU A 771 -30.01 -13.30 -23.25
CA GLU A 771 -31.28 -13.75 -23.84
C GLU A 771 -31.89 -12.71 -24.78
N ILE A 772 -32.01 -11.45 -24.32
CA ILE A 772 -32.57 -10.34 -25.10
C ILE A 772 -31.75 -10.10 -26.38
N LEU A 773 -30.42 -10.18 -26.26
CA LEU A 773 -29.48 -10.07 -27.37
C LEU A 773 -29.68 -11.18 -28.40
N LEU A 774 -29.75 -12.44 -27.97
CA LEU A 774 -29.98 -13.58 -28.86
C LEU A 774 -31.37 -13.55 -29.51
N ASP A 775 -32.41 -13.15 -28.77
CA ASP A 775 -33.78 -12.99 -29.30
C ASP A 775 -33.84 -11.88 -30.37
N GLU A 776 -33.20 -10.74 -30.14
CA GLU A 776 -33.14 -9.63 -31.10
C GLU A 776 -32.34 -9.99 -32.38
N MET A 777 -31.41 -10.94 -32.28
CA MET A 777 -30.64 -11.47 -33.42
C MET A 777 -31.27 -12.71 -34.07
N GLY A 778 -32.33 -13.29 -33.48
CA GLY A 778 -32.93 -14.55 -33.95
C GLY A 778 -32.01 -15.77 -33.79
N LEU A 779 -31.14 -15.77 -32.78
CA LEU A 779 -30.10 -16.78 -32.55
C LEU A 779 -30.39 -17.73 -31.38
N ASP A 780 -29.75 -18.89 -31.44
CA ASP A 780 -29.94 -20.00 -30.51
C ASP A 780 -29.09 -19.88 -29.22
N ARG A 781 -29.62 -20.42 -28.11
CA ARG A 781 -28.97 -20.38 -26.79
C ARG A 781 -27.70 -21.23 -26.70
N SER A 782 -27.47 -22.19 -27.60
CA SER A 782 -26.21 -22.97 -27.62
C SER A 782 -24.94 -22.16 -27.93
N LEU A 783 -25.06 -20.85 -28.23
CA LEU A 783 -23.92 -19.92 -28.22
C LEU A 783 -23.47 -19.53 -26.80
N ILE A 784 -24.28 -19.75 -25.76
CA ILE A 784 -23.97 -19.38 -24.37
C ILE A 784 -22.92 -20.35 -23.79
N GLN A 785 -21.77 -19.79 -23.40
CA GLN A 785 -20.67 -20.52 -22.78
C GLN A 785 -20.31 -19.87 -21.45
N PHE A 786 -20.60 -20.57 -20.34
CA PHE A 786 -20.20 -20.12 -19.02
C PHE A 786 -18.71 -20.40 -18.84
N VAL A 787 -17.96 -19.36 -18.48
CA VAL A 787 -16.51 -19.40 -18.22
C VAL A 787 -16.20 -18.91 -16.81
N GLU A 788 -14.99 -19.20 -16.36
CA GLU A 788 -14.41 -18.74 -15.10
C GLU A 788 -14.73 -17.27 -14.80
N ASP A 789 -15.20 -16.98 -13.58
CA ASP A 789 -15.64 -15.64 -13.21
C ASP A 789 -14.45 -14.66 -13.13
N ARG A 790 -14.70 -13.35 -13.18
CA ARG A 790 -13.65 -12.31 -13.11
C ARG A 790 -13.15 -12.16 -11.68
N ALA A 791 -11.84 -12.01 -11.50
CA ALA A 791 -11.25 -11.64 -10.21
C ALA A 791 -11.85 -10.32 -9.71
N GLY A 792 -12.37 -10.31 -8.47
CA GLY A 792 -13.04 -9.15 -7.89
C GLY A 792 -14.47 -8.86 -8.37
N HIS A 793 -15.04 -9.62 -9.31
CA HIS A 793 -16.32 -9.27 -9.96
C HIS A 793 -17.44 -8.92 -8.97
N ASP A 794 -18.06 -7.74 -9.13
CA ASP A 794 -19.22 -7.37 -8.32
C ASP A 794 -20.49 -8.07 -8.74
N ARG A 795 -21.22 -8.55 -7.74
CA ARG A 795 -22.46 -9.30 -7.96
C ARG A 795 -23.63 -8.41 -8.36
N ARG A 796 -23.63 -7.13 -7.98
CA ARG A 796 -24.73 -6.19 -8.21
C ARG A 796 -24.24 -4.74 -8.21
N TYR A 797 -24.64 -3.96 -9.21
CA TYR A 797 -24.66 -2.49 -9.15
C TYR A 797 -26.11 -2.02 -9.20
N SER A 798 -26.50 -1.11 -8.31
CA SER A 798 -27.75 -0.36 -8.37
C SER A 798 -27.52 1.07 -7.86
N MET A 799 -28.21 2.05 -8.43
CA MET A 799 -28.02 3.48 -8.18
C MET A 799 -29.39 4.15 -8.03
N ASP A 800 -29.59 4.88 -6.92
CA ASP A 800 -30.63 5.90 -6.89
C ASP A 800 -30.25 7.01 -7.89
N VAL A 801 -31.25 7.46 -8.64
CA VAL A 801 -31.15 8.52 -9.65
C VAL A 801 -32.16 9.63 -9.37
N SER A 802 -32.70 9.69 -8.15
CA SER A 802 -33.76 10.62 -7.75
C SER A 802 -33.28 12.07 -7.78
N LYS A 803 -31.99 12.32 -7.52
CA LYS A 803 -31.40 13.66 -7.54
C LYS A 803 -31.35 14.29 -8.94
N ILE A 804 -30.91 13.56 -9.97
CA ILE A 804 -30.98 14.07 -11.35
C ILE A 804 -32.42 14.09 -11.88
N LYS A 805 -33.27 13.16 -11.43
CA LYS A 805 -34.72 13.20 -11.72
C LYS A 805 -35.39 14.47 -11.14
N ALA A 806 -34.89 15.01 -10.03
CA ALA A 806 -35.34 16.29 -9.47
C ALA A 806 -34.92 17.53 -10.30
N LEU A 807 -33.89 17.42 -11.15
CA LEU A 807 -33.57 18.43 -12.17
C LEU A 807 -34.47 18.34 -13.42
N GLY A 808 -35.33 17.32 -13.51
CA GLY A 808 -36.24 17.11 -14.63
C GLY A 808 -35.77 16.08 -15.68
N TRP A 809 -34.64 15.40 -15.46
CA TRP A 809 -34.22 14.28 -16.30
C TRP A 809 -35.08 13.03 -16.04
N GLN A 810 -35.23 12.18 -17.06
CA GLN A 810 -35.67 10.78 -16.93
C GLN A 810 -34.93 9.96 -17.99
N PRO A 811 -34.64 8.67 -17.73
CA PRO A 811 -34.20 7.77 -18.80
C PRO A 811 -35.30 7.67 -19.87
N ARG A 812 -34.91 7.68 -21.15
CA ARG A 812 -35.83 7.52 -22.29
C ARG A 812 -36.02 6.06 -22.68
N HIS A 813 -35.11 5.19 -22.25
CA HIS A 813 -35.10 3.76 -22.55
C HIS A 813 -34.96 2.92 -21.29
N THR A 814 -35.74 1.84 -21.23
CA THR A 814 -35.50 0.74 -20.28
C THR A 814 -34.23 -0.04 -20.67
N CYS A 815 -33.69 -0.85 -19.75
CA CYS A 815 -32.56 -1.74 -20.04
C CYS A 815 -32.79 -2.66 -21.25
N GLU A 816 -34.00 -3.22 -21.40
CA GLU A 816 -34.31 -4.07 -22.57
C GLU A 816 -34.29 -3.28 -23.88
N GLU A 817 -34.84 -2.06 -23.90
CA GLU A 817 -34.81 -1.19 -25.09
C GLU A 817 -33.39 -0.71 -25.41
N ALA A 818 -32.58 -0.41 -24.40
CA ALA A 818 -31.17 -0.06 -24.53
C ALA A 818 -30.36 -1.19 -25.17
N ILE A 819 -30.57 -2.44 -24.72
CA ILE A 819 -29.95 -3.64 -25.30
C ILE A 819 -30.41 -3.81 -26.75
N ARG A 820 -31.72 -3.83 -27.02
CA ARG A 820 -32.27 -4.02 -28.37
C ARG A 820 -31.81 -2.93 -29.35
N LYS A 821 -31.75 -1.66 -28.93
CA LYS A 821 -31.17 -0.58 -29.74
C LYS A 821 -29.68 -0.78 -30.01
N THR A 822 -28.91 -1.18 -29.00
CA THR A 822 -27.49 -1.47 -29.15
C THR A 822 -27.27 -2.58 -30.18
N VAL A 823 -27.96 -3.72 -30.02
CA VAL A 823 -27.89 -4.87 -30.97
C VAL A 823 -28.18 -4.41 -32.41
N ARG A 824 -29.30 -3.71 -32.63
CA ARG A 824 -29.68 -3.18 -33.96
C ARG A 824 -28.62 -2.27 -34.56
N TRP A 825 -27.93 -1.46 -33.73
CA TRP A 825 -26.85 -0.61 -34.23
C TRP A 825 -25.63 -1.41 -34.70
N TYR A 826 -25.22 -2.46 -33.99
CA TYR A 826 -24.12 -3.34 -34.46
C TYR A 826 -24.50 -4.16 -35.70
N LEU A 827 -25.77 -4.57 -35.83
CA LEU A 827 -26.28 -5.20 -37.05
C LEU A 827 -26.19 -4.27 -38.27
N ALA A 828 -26.49 -2.97 -38.08
CA ALA A 828 -26.43 -1.98 -39.16
C ALA A 828 -25.00 -1.48 -39.47
N ASN A 829 -24.07 -1.49 -38.51
CA ASN A 829 -22.78 -0.82 -38.60
C ASN A 829 -21.58 -1.79 -38.65
N GLU A 830 -21.67 -2.84 -39.47
CA GLU A 830 -20.54 -3.74 -39.76
C GLU A 830 -19.30 -2.99 -40.30
N TRP A 831 -19.52 -1.93 -41.08
CA TRP A 831 -18.47 -1.06 -41.61
C TRP A 831 -17.58 -0.45 -40.51
N TRP A 832 -18.14 -0.29 -39.31
CA TRP A 832 -17.45 0.25 -38.14
C TRP A 832 -16.85 -0.87 -37.29
N TRP A 833 -17.67 -1.80 -36.79
CA TRP A 833 -17.19 -2.76 -35.78
C TRP A 833 -16.15 -3.75 -36.32
N ARG A 834 -16.17 -4.04 -37.64
CA ARG A 834 -15.15 -4.87 -38.28
C ARG A 834 -13.77 -4.19 -38.37
N LYS A 835 -13.70 -2.85 -38.41
CA LYS A 835 -12.42 -2.09 -38.38
C LYS A 835 -11.79 -2.10 -36.99
N VAL A 836 -12.59 -1.92 -35.93
CA VAL A 836 -12.08 -1.86 -34.55
C VAL A 836 -11.76 -3.24 -33.97
N ARG A 837 -12.36 -4.33 -34.48
CA ARG A 837 -11.90 -5.72 -34.25
C ARG A 837 -10.66 -6.08 -35.09
N ASN A 838 -9.61 -5.28 -34.94
CA ASN A 838 -8.31 -5.44 -35.61
C ASN A 838 -7.37 -6.39 -34.84
N GLU A 839 -6.09 -6.42 -35.22
CA GLU A 839 -5.05 -7.26 -34.59
C GLU A 839 -4.86 -6.96 -33.10
N VAL A 840 -5.03 -5.70 -32.66
CA VAL A 840 -4.96 -5.33 -31.24
C VAL A 840 -6.13 -5.93 -30.48
N PHE A 841 -7.33 -5.89 -31.06
CA PHE A 841 -8.51 -6.54 -30.49
C PHE A 841 -8.34 -8.07 -30.39
N GLU A 842 -7.99 -8.77 -31.48
CA GLU A 842 -7.90 -10.23 -31.43
C GLU A 842 -6.70 -10.68 -30.56
N SER A 843 -5.62 -9.90 -30.46
CA SER A 843 -4.54 -10.13 -29.48
C SER A 843 -5.03 -10.03 -28.03
N TYR A 844 -5.82 -9.01 -27.69
CA TYR A 844 -6.52 -8.92 -26.40
C TYR A 844 -7.48 -10.12 -26.20
N TYR A 845 -8.28 -10.46 -27.20
CA TYR A 845 -9.24 -11.56 -27.12
C TYR A 845 -8.57 -12.91 -26.84
N GLN A 846 -7.44 -13.21 -27.50
CA GLN A 846 -6.69 -14.44 -27.24
C GLN A 846 -6.07 -14.46 -25.83
N LYS A 847 -5.53 -13.33 -25.34
CA LYS A 847 -5.03 -13.21 -23.96
C LYS A 847 -6.14 -13.41 -22.92
N GLN A 848 -7.32 -12.83 -23.15
CA GLN A 848 -8.41 -12.76 -22.18
C GLN A 848 -9.32 -14.00 -22.17
N TYR A 849 -9.48 -14.68 -23.31
CA TYR A 849 -10.44 -15.78 -23.50
C TYR A 849 -9.81 -17.08 -24.03
N GLY A 850 -8.61 -17.04 -24.62
CA GLY A 850 -7.98 -18.21 -25.25
C GLY A 850 -7.51 -19.29 -24.27
N THR A 851 -7.21 -18.91 -23.02
CA THR A 851 -6.82 -19.81 -21.93
C THR A 851 -7.86 -19.93 -20.82
N ARG A 852 -8.93 -19.11 -20.86
CA ARG A 852 -9.89 -18.98 -19.75
C ARG A 852 -10.78 -20.21 -19.63
N LYS A 853 -10.89 -20.76 -18.42
CA LYS A 853 -11.52 -22.07 -18.19
C LYS A 853 -13.02 -22.04 -18.49
N VAL A 854 -13.46 -22.90 -19.41
CA VAL A 854 -14.90 -23.16 -19.66
C VAL A 854 -15.47 -23.97 -18.50
N LEU A 855 -16.58 -23.52 -17.92
CA LEU A 855 -17.28 -24.19 -16.83
C LEU A 855 -18.39 -25.10 -17.35
N ARG A 856 -19.18 -24.61 -18.32
CA ARG A 856 -20.23 -25.36 -19.04
C ARG A 856 -20.68 -24.60 -20.29
N THR A 857 -21.26 -25.30 -21.26
CA THR A 857 -22.00 -24.72 -22.39
C THR A 857 -23.48 -25.06 -22.25
N GLU A 858 -24.38 -24.21 -22.74
CA GLU A 858 -25.79 -24.60 -22.84
C GLU A 858 -26.00 -25.60 -23.98
N SER A 859 -26.68 -26.70 -23.69
CA SER A 859 -27.11 -27.68 -24.69
C SER A 859 -28.42 -27.24 -25.34
N LYS A 860 -28.58 -27.58 -26.62
CA LYS A 860 -29.85 -27.48 -27.35
C LYS A 860 -30.95 -28.34 -26.74
#